data_AF-A0A8J5QZ70-F1
#
_entry.id   AF-A0A8J5QZ70-F1
#
_cell.length_a   1.000
_cell.length_b   1.000
_cell.length_c   1.000
_cell.angle_alpha   90.00
_cell.angle_beta   90.00
_cell.angle_gamma   90.00
#
_symmetry.space_group_name_H-M   'P 1'
#
loop_
_entity.id
_entity.type
_entity.pdbx_description
1 polymer ?
#
loop_
_entity_poly.entity_id
_entity_poly.type
_entity_poly.pdbx_seq_one_letter_code
_entity_poly.pdbx_strand_id
1 'polypeptide(L)'
;MYGTILVKRKLNKVIVVATIFWFFTIVYYVWNDSIESIKQSVYDSYSNYNNNDSQGYVPATVEQEEHEETKSNYTSDPLMTYLFSQNIDVRDIPDQPSSIYTKVFSEHSVSSIIGNLNFDERCVIYFKSLVTQDQNWHFTPNNWDKLFEDGQFDHFKEKYLEKLKKEFKHEEGDESYESEFQNYLLGKYEDYKTSIIEQHLIDHLAAVRIFNKCYISNDDQTQIKQTNKFINTQRKQIQYPDGFSHTELEKLHAFDVDSVLESRVYPWLSFENPTYEHWTGDIYYHPPDMTRPKHIQKRKYSKSSFLKQFQNSCNGKGIVLTIPESHIDTTIRLISLLRALNNQLPIQIIYDNLSKSGKQQLINAAREDFVVLPQSFKKVAKHFPSDYKTHGLPKQDIWFVNVANAIHVNYRDKFQTWYSKFLATLFNSFNEFILMDDDTVLLQNPEYFFDIAGYKQSGAYFYKDRTGYDGRGKDQLDLFKKLSPSLVDSVMFNMPLITNHTLSLNTFKNGLYHLQESGVVVINRDTHFTALLMILQLNQIDYLRDRVLGDKELFWLGFVIAGDESFEFNNNHAASIGLVTPHPEERHRPDGSSHRSVEICSPHPGHIDNDNHTLAWINSGFRFCHSAHEIDYEHEVQIGRLLKSITQAFELEKLYESPLRINHAVVPAFDGRDHPNNQDEPDYGWLMDGGYCKGYMWCGYSSIGGTTNDDTNNSLDGLLVEFEDWEKDLFTYYGDIWVGLE
;
A
#
# COMPACT_ATOMS: atom_id res chain seq x y z
N MET A 1 -53.00 -6.79 -56.20
CA MET A 1 -51.72 -6.09 -55.89
C MET A 1 -51.48 -5.86 -54.38
N TYR A 2 -52.21 -6.54 -53.47
CA TYR A 2 -52.03 -6.43 -52.01
C TYR A 2 -51.36 -7.65 -51.36
N GLY A 3 -51.35 -8.83 -52.01
CA GLY A 3 -50.68 -10.04 -51.49
C GLY A 3 -49.15 -9.99 -51.58
N THR A 4 -48.59 -9.29 -52.57
CA THR A 4 -47.14 -9.25 -52.85
C THR A 4 -46.36 -8.35 -51.89
N ILE A 5 -47.02 -7.40 -51.22
CA ILE A 5 -46.40 -6.44 -50.29
C ILE A 5 -46.24 -7.06 -48.88
N LEU A 6 -47.17 -7.92 -48.46
CA LEU A 6 -47.11 -8.60 -47.15
C LEU A 6 -46.02 -9.68 -47.11
N VAL A 7 -45.80 -10.38 -48.24
CA VAL A 7 -44.74 -11.40 -48.37
C VAL A 7 -43.35 -10.75 -48.31
N LYS A 8 -43.14 -9.59 -48.97
CA LYS A 8 -41.87 -8.84 -48.90
C LYS A 8 -41.55 -8.33 -47.48
N ARG A 9 -42.54 -7.91 -46.69
CA ARG A 9 -42.32 -7.47 -45.30
C ARG A 9 -41.98 -8.63 -44.35
N LYS A 10 -42.56 -9.82 -44.55
CA LYS A 10 -42.17 -11.02 -43.79
C LYS A 10 -40.77 -11.50 -44.19
N LEU A 11 -40.45 -11.49 -45.49
CA LEU A 11 -39.13 -11.88 -45.97
C LEU A 11 -38.02 -10.94 -45.46
N ASN A 12 -38.24 -9.62 -45.45
CA ASN A 12 -37.27 -8.66 -44.90
C ASN A 12 -37.07 -8.83 -43.39
N LYS A 13 -38.11 -9.16 -42.62
CA LYS A 13 -37.95 -9.45 -41.18
C LYS A 13 -37.16 -10.73 -40.95
N VAL A 14 -37.40 -11.78 -41.74
CA VAL A 14 -36.63 -13.03 -41.67
C VAL A 14 -35.16 -12.80 -42.05
N ILE A 15 -34.89 -12.00 -43.08
CA ILE A 15 -33.52 -11.64 -43.48
C ILE A 15 -32.83 -10.86 -42.37
N VAL A 16 -33.46 -9.84 -41.78
CA VAL A 16 -32.85 -9.04 -40.69
C VAL A 16 -32.55 -9.91 -39.46
N VAL A 17 -33.47 -10.79 -39.06
CA VAL A 17 -33.25 -11.71 -37.93
C VAL A 17 -32.14 -12.71 -38.25
N ALA A 18 -32.07 -13.23 -39.47
CA ALA A 18 -31.00 -14.13 -39.90
C ALA A 18 -29.64 -13.42 -39.92
N THR A 19 -29.58 -12.16 -40.36
CA THR A 19 -28.33 -11.37 -40.36
C THR A 19 -27.87 -11.06 -38.94
N ILE A 20 -28.77 -10.72 -38.02
CA ILE A 20 -28.43 -10.49 -36.60
C ILE A 20 -27.92 -11.79 -35.97
N PHE A 21 -28.59 -12.92 -36.23
CA PHE A 21 -28.18 -14.22 -35.72
C PHE A 21 -26.80 -14.63 -36.27
N TRP A 22 -26.55 -14.39 -37.56
CA TRP A 22 -25.26 -14.64 -38.22
C TRP A 22 -24.14 -13.76 -37.65
N PHE A 23 -24.42 -12.48 -37.37
CA PHE A 23 -23.45 -11.58 -36.74
C PHE A 23 -23.12 -12.03 -35.30
N PHE A 24 -24.13 -12.45 -34.53
CA PHE A 24 -23.92 -13.04 -33.21
C PHE A 24 -23.12 -14.34 -33.25
N THR A 25 -23.35 -15.19 -34.26
CA THR A 25 -22.56 -16.43 -34.40
C THR A 25 -21.12 -16.14 -34.78
N ILE A 26 -20.85 -15.14 -35.62
CA ILE A 26 -19.48 -14.72 -35.94
C ILE A 26 -18.80 -14.11 -34.73
N VAL A 27 -19.46 -13.20 -34.00
CA VAL A 27 -18.88 -12.61 -32.78
C VAL A 27 -18.62 -13.70 -31.73
N TYR A 28 -19.53 -14.66 -31.56
CA TYR A 28 -19.34 -15.80 -30.67
C TYR A 28 -18.18 -16.70 -31.12
N TYR A 29 -18.06 -16.98 -32.42
CA TYR A 29 -16.99 -17.82 -32.96
C TYR A 29 -15.64 -17.12 -32.89
N VAL A 30 -15.56 -15.83 -33.22
CA VAL A 30 -14.34 -15.02 -33.09
C VAL A 30 -13.95 -14.86 -31.63
N TRP A 31 -14.91 -14.72 -30.71
CA TRP A 31 -14.64 -14.67 -29.27
C TRP A 31 -14.12 -16.02 -28.75
N ASN A 32 -14.72 -17.15 -29.17
CA ASN A 32 -14.22 -18.47 -28.80
C ASN A 32 -12.86 -18.82 -29.43
N ASP A 33 -12.62 -18.45 -30.69
CA ASP A 33 -11.35 -18.67 -31.40
C ASP A 33 -10.24 -17.76 -30.84
N SER A 34 -10.60 -16.54 -30.40
CA SER A 34 -9.71 -15.68 -29.62
C SER A 34 -9.37 -16.30 -28.26
N ILE A 35 -10.35 -16.92 -27.59
CA ILE A 35 -10.12 -17.64 -26.32
C ILE A 35 -9.28 -18.91 -26.53
N GLU A 36 -9.43 -19.64 -27.64
CA GLU A 36 -8.59 -20.81 -27.96
C GLU A 36 -7.16 -20.43 -28.38
N SER A 37 -6.96 -19.33 -29.11
CA SER A 37 -5.60 -18.82 -29.41
C SER A 37 -4.89 -18.20 -28.20
N ILE A 38 -5.63 -17.70 -27.20
CA ILE A 38 -5.10 -17.24 -25.90
C ILE A 38 -4.75 -18.40 -24.96
N LYS A 39 -5.29 -19.61 -25.20
CA LYS A 39 -4.94 -20.83 -24.44
C LYS A 39 -3.62 -21.48 -24.86
N GLN A 40 -3.01 -21.05 -25.95
CA GLN A 40 -1.62 -21.41 -26.25
C GLN A 40 -0.68 -20.59 -25.39
N SER A 41 -0.41 -21.15 -24.22
CA SER A 41 0.62 -20.74 -23.29
C SER A 41 1.98 -20.55 -23.99
N VAL A 42 2.64 -19.41 -23.77
CA VAL A 42 4.03 -19.19 -24.19
C VAL A 42 4.99 -20.15 -23.46
N TYR A 43 4.55 -20.80 -22.38
CA TYR A 43 5.30 -21.87 -21.71
C TYR A 43 5.39 -23.17 -22.53
N ASP A 44 4.59 -23.34 -23.58
CA ASP A 44 4.71 -24.48 -24.50
C ASP A 44 5.97 -24.39 -25.38
N SER A 45 6.58 -23.20 -25.50
CA SER A 45 7.81 -23.03 -26.29
C SER A 45 9.09 -23.49 -25.59
N TYR A 46 9.03 -23.77 -24.28
CA TYR A 46 10.18 -24.23 -23.48
C TYR A 46 10.03 -25.66 -22.94
N SER A 47 8.94 -26.36 -23.28
CA SER A 47 8.67 -27.73 -22.86
C SER A 47 8.34 -28.61 -24.07
N ASN A 48 9.39 -29.12 -24.74
CA ASN A 48 9.20 -30.30 -25.58
C ASN A 48 9.07 -31.51 -24.66
N TYR A 49 7.84 -31.99 -24.41
CA TYR A 49 7.40 -33.40 -24.50
C TYR A 49 5.93 -33.56 -24.04
N ASN A 50 5.09 -33.96 -25.00
CA ASN A 50 3.76 -34.58 -24.89
C ASN A 50 2.63 -33.89 -24.08
N ASN A 51 1.86 -33.07 -24.81
CA ASN A 51 0.50 -32.67 -24.46
C ASN A 51 -0.51 -33.78 -24.79
N ASN A 52 -1.29 -34.18 -23.78
CA ASN A 52 -2.70 -34.59 -23.88
C ASN A 52 -3.25 -34.75 -22.46
N ASP A 53 -3.80 -33.67 -21.89
CA ASP A 53 -5.02 -33.66 -21.08
C ASP A 53 -5.20 -32.28 -20.43
N SER A 54 -5.95 -31.42 -21.10
CA SER A 54 -6.54 -30.23 -20.49
C SER A 54 -7.82 -30.63 -19.77
N GLN A 55 -7.68 -31.08 -18.51
CA GLN A 55 -8.76 -31.05 -17.52
C GLN A 55 -8.46 -29.98 -16.48
N GLY A 56 -9.54 -29.34 -15.98
CA GLY A 56 -9.48 -28.26 -15.01
C GLY A 56 -8.63 -28.63 -13.80
N TYR A 57 -7.82 -27.66 -13.39
CA TYR A 57 -6.98 -27.76 -12.21
C TYR A 57 -7.85 -27.88 -10.96
N VAL A 58 -8.03 -29.10 -10.50
CA VAL A 58 -8.37 -29.42 -9.11
C VAL A 58 -7.04 -29.34 -8.36
N PRO A 59 -6.85 -28.45 -7.39
CA PRO A 59 -5.72 -28.58 -6.48
C PRO A 59 -5.82 -29.98 -5.90
N ALA A 60 -4.76 -30.79 -6.02
CA ALA A 60 -4.73 -32.10 -5.40
C ALA A 60 -5.28 -31.96 -3.98
N THR A 61 -6.38 -32.65 -3.70
CA THR A 61 -6.92 -32.81 -2.36
C THR A 61 -5.73 -33.06 -1.47
N VAL A 62 -5.52 -32.16 -0.50
CA VAL A 62 -4.53 -32.35 0.54
C VAL A 62 -5.05 -33.49 1.42
N GLU A 63 -4.94 -34.72 0.91
CA GLU A 63 -4.64 -35.88 1.74
C GLU A 63 -3.22 -35.65 2.26
N GLN A 64 -3.09 -34.75 3.23
CA GLN A 64 -2.13 -34.96 4.30
C GLN A 64 -2.64 -36.18 5.06
N GLU A 65 -2.40 -37.37 4.51
CA GLU A 65 -2.15 -38.53 5.34
C GLU A 65 -0.97 -38.14 6.23
N GLU A 66 -1.27 -37.72 7.46
CA GLU A 66 -0.29 -37.74 8.53
C GLU A 66 0.07 -39.20 8.76
N HIS A 67 1.02 -39.69 7.97
CA HIS A 67 1.89 -40.74 8.45
C HIS A 67 2.50 -40.22 9.76
N GLU A 68 2.16 -40.88 10.87
CA GLU A 68 2.88 -40.82 12.14
C GLU A 68 4.33 -41.34 11.95
N GLU A 69 5.12 -40.66 11.12
CA GLU A 69 6.57 -40.68 11.22
C GLU A 69 6.96 -39.50 12.08
N THR A 70 7.70 -39.79 13.15
CA THR A 70 8.27 -38.84 14.12
C THR A 70 8.76 -37.55 13.46
N LYS A 71 7.91 -36.53 13.37
CA LYS A 71 8.30 -35.18 12.97
C LYS A 71 9.37 -34.71 13.94
N SER A 72 10.61 -34.59 13.46
CA SER A 72 11.67 -33.84 14.13
C SER A 72 11.13 -32.44 14.41
N ASN A 73 10.68 -32.18 15.64
CA ASN A 73 10.24 -30.86 16.03
C ASN A 73 11.49 -30.01 16.27
N TYR A 74 12.07 -29.47 15.19
CA TYR A 74 13.30 -28.68 15.24
C TYR A 74 13.22 -27.48 16.20
N THR A 75 12.01 -27.01 16.52
CA THR A 75 11.81 -25.96 17.53
C THR A 75 12.18 -26.42 18.95
N SER A 76 12.18 -27.73 19.19
CA SER A 76 12.61 -28.37 20.44
C SER A 76 14.06 -28.83 20.43
N ASP A 77 14.77 -28.66 19.30
CA ASP A 77 16.20 -28.94 19.23
C ASP A 77 16.97 -28.01 20.20
N PRO A 78 17.92 -28.53 21.01
CA PRO A 78 18.63 -27.72 22.01
C PRO A 78 19.43 -26.56 21.39
N LEU A 79 19.99 -26.73 20.19
CA LEU A 79 20.73 -25.69 19.51
C LEU A 79 19.77 -24.62 18.96
N MET A 80 18.64 -24.99 18.35
CA MET A 80 17.63 -24.01 17.94
C MET A 80 17.07 -23.24 19.14
N THR A 81 16.74 -23.95 20.22
CA THR A 81 16.25 -23.32 21.47
C THR A 81 17.26 -22.32 22.01
N TYR A 82 18.55 -22.69 22.02
CA TYR A 82 19.62 -21.79 22.43
C TYR A 82 19.73 -20.56 21.52
N LEU A 83 19.66 -20.74 20.20
CA LEU A 83 19.73 -19.63 19.23
C LEU A 83 18.51 -18.70 19.36
N PHE A 84 17.31 -19.24 19.52
CA PHE A 84 16.10 -18.46 19.81
C PHE A 84 16.22 -17.69 21.11
N SER A 85 16.85 -18.27 22.14
CA SER A 85 17.06 -17.58 23.42
C SER A 85 17.98 -16.35 23.33
N GLN A 86 18.69 -16.15 22.22
CA GLN A 86 19.45 -14.92 21.99
C GLN A 86 18.55 -13.74 21.57
N ASN A 87 17.30 -14.00 21.17
CA ASN A 87 16.30 -13.01 20.73
C ASN A 87 15.22 -12.81 21.81
N ILE A 88 15.64 -12.50 23.04
CA ILE A 88 14.80 -12.54 24.25
C ILE A 88 13.59 -11.60 24.18
N ASP A 89 13.75 -10.42 23.58
CA ASP A 89 12.77 -9.32 23.61
C ASP A 89 11.52 -9.57 22.74
N VAL A 90 11.47 -10.71 22.02
CA VAL A 90 10.46 -11.01 21.00
C VAL A 90 9.60 -12.24 21.36
N ARG A 91 9.82 -12.84 22.54
CA ARG A 91 9.18 -14.13 22.94
C ARG A 91 7.67 -14.09 23.14
N ASP A 92 7.11 -12.90 23.39
CA ASP A 92 5.67 -12.71 23.60
C ASP A 92 4.93 -12.33 22.30
N ILE A 93 5.64 -12.29 21.17
CA ILE A 93 5.07 -12.02 19.85
C ILE A 93 4.65 -13.35 19.23
N PRO A 94 3.42 -13.45 18.67
CA PRO A 94 3.03 -14.61 17.87
C PRO A 94 4.05 -14.86 16.75
N ASP A 95 4.77 -15.99 16.84
CA ASP A 95 5.76 -16.43 15.87
C ASP A 95 5.23 -17.66 15.13
N GLN A 96 5.23 -17.61 13.80
CA GLN A 96 4.82 -18.72 12.96
C GLN A 96 5.77 -18.80 11.76
N PRO A 97 6.68 -19.79 11.73
CA PRO A 97 7.67 -19.91 10.67
C PRO A 97 7.06 -20.54 9.41
N SER A 98 7.77 -20.39 8.28
CA SER A 98 7.40 -21.10 7.06
C SER A 98 7.45 -22.63 7.27
N SER A 99 6.47 -23.34 6.71
CA SER A 99 6.39 -24.80 6.67
C SER A 99 7.58 -25.43 5.94
N ILE A 100 8.25 -24.69 5.05
CA ILE A 100 9.46 -25.14 4.35
C ILE A 100 10.60 -25.48 5.32
N TYR A 101 10.69 -24.77 6.45
CA TYR A 101 11.69 -25.08 7.47
C TYR A 101 11.45 -26.45 8.11
N THR A 102 10.20 -26.86 8.30
CA THR A 102 9.87 -28.20 8.78
C THR A 102 10.45 -29.27 7.86
N LYS A 103 10.37 -29.06 6.55
CA LYS A 103 10.96 -29.97 5.56
C LYS A 103 12.49 -29.97 5.61
N VAL A 104 13.10 -28.78 5.62
CA VAL A 104 14.57 -28.63 5.74
C VAL A 104 15.08 -29.40 6.97
N PHE A 105 14.46 -29.21 8.13
CA PHE A 105 14.91 -29.80 9.38
C PHE A 105 14.38 -31.23 9.66
N SER A 106 13.49 -31.75 8.82
CA SER A 106 13.20 -33.19 8.78
C SER A 106 14.25 -33.98 7.99
N GLU A 107 14.90 -33.34 7.01
CA GLU A 107 15.91 -33.97 6.15
C GLU A 107 17.35 -33.73 6.66
N HIS A 108 17.58 -32.62 7.36
CA HIS A 108 18.89 -32.20 7.86
C HIS A 108 18.84 -31.81 9.33
N SER A 109 19.85 -32.21 10.13
CA SER A 109 19.91 -31.76 11.53
C SER A 109 20.22 -30.27 11.61
N VAL A 110 19.73 -29.59 12.65
CA VAL A 110 20.01 -28.17 12.90
C VAL A 110 21.52 -27.91 12.91
N SER A 111 22.28 -28.77 13.58
CA SER A 111 23.74 -28.63 13.71
C SER A 111 24.44 -28.75 12.36
N SER A 112 23.94 -29.62 11.45
CA SER A 112 24.49 -29.78 10.11
C SER A 112 24.32 -28.51 9.26
N ILE A 113 23.15 -27.87 9.34
CA ILE A 113 22.85 -26.65 8.58
C ILE A 113 23.63 -25.46 9.15
N ILE A 114 23.47 -25.18 10.45
CA ILE A 114 24.04 -23.98 11.07
C ILE A 114 25.58 -24.07 11.14
N GLY A 115 26.11 -25.27 11.38
CA GLY A 115 27.54 -25.50 11.52
C GLY A 115 28.32 -25.54 10.20
N ASN A 116 27.71 -26.03 9.11
CA ASN A 116 28.43 -26.21 7.85
C ASN A 116 28.08 -25.17 6.78
N LEU A 117 26.81 -24.78 6.63
CA LEU A 117 26.38 -23.98 5.48
C LEU A 117 26.69 -22.49 5.64
N ASN A 118 27.23 -21.89 4.57
CA ASN A 118 27.34 -20.43 4.42
C ASN A 118 25.99 -19.81 3.99
N PHE A 119 25.95 -18.49 3.79
CA PHE A 119 24.70 -17.79 3.47
C PHE A 119 24.08 -18.27 2.15
N ASP A 120 24.86 -18.34 1.09
CA ASP A 120 24.40 -18.75 -0.24
C ASP A 120 23.93 -20.21 -0.23
N GLU A 121 24.63 -21.08 0.52
CA GLU A 121 24.21 -22.47 0.69
C GLU A 121 22.89 -22.61 1.46
N ARG A 122 22.63 -21.73 2.44
CA ARG A 122 21.34 -21.66 3.14
C ARG A 122 20.21 -21.14 2.23
N CYS A 123 20.52 -20.21 1.33
CA CYS A 123 19.58 -19.77 0.29
C CYS A 123 19.21 -20.94 -0.63
N VAL A 124 20.21 -21.69 -1.11
CA VAL A 124 20.01 -22.83 -2.00
C VAL A 124 19.19 -23.93 -1.32
N ILE A 125 19.48 -24.28 -0.06
CA ILE A 125 18.76 -25.37 0.61
C ILE A 125 17.27 -25.04 0.80
N TYR A 126 16.94 -23.80 1.19
CA TYR A 126 15.55 -23.37 1.36
C TYR A 126 14.74 -23.53 0.08
N PHE A 127 15.24 -23.00 -1.04
CA PHE A 127 14.52 -23.06 -2.30
C PHE A 127 14.53 -24.45 -2.95
N LYS A 128 15.57 -25.27 -2.70
CA LYS A 128 15.53 -26.69 -3.07
C LYS A 128 14.40 -27.41 -2.33
N SER A 129 14.29 -27.24 -1.01
CA SER A 129 13.22 -27.86 -0.24
C SER A 129 11.83 -27.42 -0.72
N LEU A 130 11.66 -26.13 -1.04
CA LEU A 130 10.44 -25.57 -1.61
C LEU A 130 10.08 -26.24 -2.96
N VAL A 131 11.00 -26.25 -3.93
CA VAL A 131 10.74 -26.82 -5.27
C VAL A 131 10.63 -28.35 -5.24
N THR A 132 11.30 -29.02 -4.32
CA THR A 132 11.12 -30.46 -4.12
C THR A 132 9.76 -30.78 -3.46
N GLN A 133 9.17 -29.84 -2.71
CA GLN A 133 7.84 -30.03 -2.13
C GLN A 133 6.75 -29.80 -3.17
N ASP A 134 6.96 -28.80 -4.02
CA ASP A 134 6.10 -28.52 -5.17
C ASP A 134 6.94 -28.07 -6.37
N GLN A 135 7.10 -28.95 -7.36
CA GLN A 135 7.89 -28.69 -8.56
C GLN A 135 7.32 -27.55 -9.41
N ASN A 136 6.00 -27.36 -9.35
CA ASN A 136 5.26 -26.34 -10.09
C ASN A 136 5.05 -25.06 -9.28
N TRP A 137 5.67 -24.97 -8.09
CA TRP A 137 5.53 -23.82 -7.23
C TRP A 137 5.87 -22.52 -7.95
N HIS A 138 4.94 -21.58 -7.88
CA HIS A 138 5.06 -20.19 -8.25
C HIS A 138 4.05 -19.40 -7.42
N PHE A 139 4.23 -18.08 -7.34
CA PHE A 139 3.27 -17.24 -6.67
C PHE A 139 1.94 -17.19 -7.43
N THR A 140 0.86 -17.53 -6.73
CA THR A 140 -0.50 -17.38 -7.24
C THR A 140 -1.28 -16.44 -6.32
N PRO A 141 -1.55 -15.18 -6.73
CA PRO A 141 -2.28 -14.24 -5.89
C PRO A 141 -3.78 -14.57 -5.75
N ASN A 142 -4.32 -15.32 -6.69
CA ASN A 142 -5.72 -15.72 -6.73
C ASN A 142 -5.89 -17.15 -6.23
N ASN A 143 -7.09 -17.45 -5.70
CA ASN A 143 -7.58 -18.78 -5.29
C ASN A 143 -7.37 -19.19 -3.81
N TRP A 144 -7.04 -18.25 -2.90
CA TRP A 144 -6.97 -18.57 -1.47
C TRP A 144 -8.32 -19.04 -0.91
N ASP A 145 -9.44 -18.44 -1.34
CA ASP A 145 -10.79 -18.88 -0.94
C ASP A 145 -11.22 -20.18 -1.63
N LYS A 146 -10.61 -20.51 -2.78
CA LYS A 146 -10.88 -21.76 -3.51
C LYS A 146 -10.07 -22.95 -2.99
N LEU A 147 -9.23 -22.75 -1.96
CA LEU A 147 -8.62 -23.87 -1.22
C LEU A 147 -9.68 -24.79 -0.60
N PHE A 148 -10.89 -24.26 -0.37
CA PHE A 148 -11.99 -24.97 0.30
C PHE A 148 -13.16 -25.15 -0.68
N GLU A 149 -13.20 -26.29 -1.38
CA GLU A 149 -14.34 -26.71 -2.22
C GLU A 149 -15.48 -27.34 -1.39
N ASP A 150 -16.64 -27.55 -2.02
CA ASP A 150 -17.81 -28.21 -1.41
C ASP A 150 -17.46 -29.62 -0.88
N GLY A 151 -17.82 -29.90 0.39
CA GLY A 151 -17.58 -31.20 1.05
C GLY A 151 -16.41 -31.23 2.05
N GLN A 152 -15.55 -30.21 2.09
CA GLN A 152 -14.46 -30.15 3.09
C GLN A 152 -14.95 -29.91 4.52
N PHE A 153 -16.12 -29.29 4.70
CA PHE A 153 -16.75 -29.19 6.02
C PHE A 153 -17.12 -30.57 6.57
N ASP A 154 -17.62 -31.47 5.73
CA ASP A 154 -17.97 -32.83 6.14
C ASP A 154 -16.72 -33.63 6.51
N HIS A 155 -15.63 -33.51 5.73
CA HIS A 155 -14.36 -34.15 6.07
C HIS A 155 -13.75 -33.58 7.37
N PHE A 156 -13.75 -32.26 7.55
CA PHE A 156 -13.33 -31.62 8.80
C PHE A 156 -14.17 -32.12 9.98
N LYS A 157 -15.49 -32.16 9.81
CA LYS A 157 -16.43 -32.66 10.81
C LYS A 157 -16.09 -34.10 11.15
N GLU A 158 -16.01 -35.01 10.18
CA GLU A 158 -15.65 -36.42 10.41
C GLU A 158 -14.32 -36.57 11.16
N LYS A 159 -13.28 -35.82 10.75
CA LYS A 159 -11.94 -35.90 11.35
C LYS A 159 -11.90 -35.39 12.79
N TYR A 160 -12.62 -34.33 13.12
CA TYR A 160 -12.52 -33.64 14.41
C TYR A 160 -13.74 -33.79 15.32
N LEU A 161 -14.81 -34.48 14.88
CA LEU A 161 -16.10 -34.54 15.58
C LEU A 161 -15.97 -34.94 17.05
N GLU A 162 -15.30 -36.05 17.31
CA GLU A 162 -15.18 -36.61 18.67
C GLU A 162 -14.37 -35.72 19.61
N LYS A 163 -13.38 -34.99 19.07
CA LYS A 163 -12.62 -34.00 19.83
C LYS A 163 -13.49 -32.78 20.12
N LEU A 164 -14.17 -32.26 19.11
CA LEU A 164 -15.00 -31.05 19.22
C LEU A 164 -16.23 -31.27 20.11
N LYS A 165 -16.85 -32.47 20.11
CA LYS A 165 -17.91 -32.84 21.06
C LYS A 165 -17.43 -32.79 22.51
N LYS A 166 -16.20 -33.26 22.78
CA LYS A 166 -15.62 -33.21 24.13
C LYS A 166 -15.26 -31.79 24.58
N GLU A 167 -14.91 -30.92 23.63
CA GLU A 167 -14.62 -29.51 23.89
C GLU A 167 -15.88 -28.67 24.07
N PHE A 168 -16.99 -29.07 23.45
CA PHE A 168 -18.28 -28.41 23.54
C PHE A 168 -18.94 -28.70 24.91
N LYS A 169 -18.75 -27.79 25.87
CA LYS A 169 -19.20 -27.93 27.27
C LYS A 169 -20.69 -27.62 27.46
N HIS A 170 -21.57 -28.30 26.72
CA HIS A 170 -23.02 -28.21 26.88
C HIS A 170 -23.66 -29.59 27.07
N GLU A 171 -24.73 -29.70 27.87
CA GLU A 171 -25.34 -30.99 28.20
C GLU A 171 -26.13 -31.55 27.01
N GLU A 172 -25.81 -32.77 26.57
CA GLU A 172 -26.60 -33.50 25.58
C GLU A 172 -28.02 -33.74 26.12
N GLY A 173 -29.02 -33.05 25.55
CA GLY A 173 -30.43 -33.18 25.95
C GLY A 173 -31.24 -31.87 25.99
N ASP A 174 -30.60 -30.71 25.85
CA ASP A 174 -31.29 -29.42 25.69
C ASP A 174 -31.88 -29.28 24.26
N GLU A 175 -33.03 -28.62 24.12
CA GLU A 175 -33.70 -28.39 22.83
C GLU A 175 -32.82 -27.57 21.86
N SER A 176 -31.90 -26.75 22.37
CA SER A 176 -30.96 -25.95 21.56
C SER A 176 -29.61 -26.62 21.29
N TYR A 177 -29.31 -27.78 21.88
CA TYR A 177 -27.98 -28.40 21.80
C TYR A 177 -27.49 -28.60 20.36
N GLU A 178 -28.35 -29.14 19.49
CA GLU A 178 -27.97 -29.46 18.11
C GLU A 178 -27.66 -28.20 17.29
N SER A 179 -28.46 -27.15 17.43
CA SER A 179 -28.24 -25.90 16.69
C SER A 179 -27.00 -25.16 17.18
N GLU A 180 -26.77 -25.12 18.49
CA GLU A 180 -25.57 -24.52 19.08
C GLU A 180 -24.30 -25.30 18.73
N PHE A 181 -24.37 -26.64 18.73
CA PHE A 181 -23.24 -27.47 18.32
C PHE A 181 -22.91 -27.32 16.84
N GLN A 182 -23.92 -27.22 15.96
CA GLN A 182 -23.67 -26.93 14.54
C GLN A 182 -23.02 -25.54 14.36
N ASN A 183 -23.48 -24.50 15.08
CA ASN A 183 -22.84 -23.18 15.04
C ASN A 183 -21.39 -23.22 15.56
N TYR A 184 -21.13 -23.97 16.63
CA TYR A 184 -19.78 -24.20 17.15
C TYR A 184 -18.88 -24.91 16.13
N LEU A 185 -19.37 -25.96 15.47
CA LEU A 185 -18.65 -26.67 14.41
C LEU A 185 -18.32 -25.74 13.24
N LEU A 186 -19.28 -24.92 12.79
CA LEU A 186 -19.06 -23.93 11.73
C LEU A 186 -17.98 -22.93 12.14
N GLY A 187 -18.05 -22.38 13.36
CA GLY A 187 -17.01 -21.49 13.89
C GLY A 187 -15.63 -22.14 13.91
N LYS A 188 -15.53 -23.40 14.36
CA LYS A 188 -14.27 -24.16 14.36
C LYS A 188 -13.74 -24.48 12.97
N TYR A 189 -14.63 -24.67 12.00
CA TYR A 189 -14.24 -24.82 10.62
C TYR A 189 -13.69 -23.52 10.04
N GLU A 190 -14.30 -22.37 10.34
CA GLU A 190 -13.76 -21.06 9.94
C GLU A 190 -12.37 -20.79 10.55
N ASP A 191 -12.17 -21.12 11.84
CA ASP A 191 -10.85 -21.04 12.50
C ASP A 191 -9.81 -21.92 11.76
N TYR A 192 -10.20 -23.15 11.40
CA TYR A 192 -9.35 -24.10 10.66
C TYR A 192 -8.98 -23.57 9.28
N LYS A 193 -9.95 -23.11 8.49
CA LYS A 193 -9.70 -22.51 7.17
C LYS A 193 -8.76 -21.31 7.26
N THR A 194 -9.02 -20.44 8.23
CA THR A 194 -8.19 -19.26 8.50
C THR A 194 -6.75 -19.67 8.77
N SER A 195 -6.51 -20.65 9.65
CA SER A 195 -5.15 -21.09 9.98
C SER A 195 -4.36 -21.63 8.77
N ILE A 196 -5.03 -22.31 7.84
CA ILE A 196 -4.42 -22.81 6.60
C ILE A 196 -4.08 -21.66 5.66
N ILE A 197 -5.02 -20.73 5.45
CA ILE A 197 -4.77 -19.54 4.62
C ILE A 197 -3.59 -18.75 5.19
N GLU A 198 -3.56 -18.51 6.50
CA GLU A 198 -2.46 -17.82 7.16
C GLU A 198 -1.11 -18.53 6.93
N GLN A 199 -1.04 -19.86 7.10
CA GLN A 199 0.21 -20.60 6.87
C GLN A 199 0.69 -20.47 5.43
N HIS A 200 -0.20 -20.54 4.45
CA HIS A 200 0.17 -20.35 3.05
C HIS A 200 0.68 -18.92 2.77
N LEU A 201 0.04 -17.90 3.36
CA LEU A 201 0.51 -16.52 3.25
C LEU A 201 1.90 -16.36 3.85
N ILE A 202 2.14 -16.96 5.02
CA ILE A 202 3.44 -16.96 5.68
C ILE A 202 4.50 -17.63 4.80
N ASP A 203 4.20 -18.80 4.22
CA ASP A 203 5.11 -19.52 3.34
C ASP A 203 5.47 -18.69 2.10
N HIS A 204 4.46 -18.05 1.50
CA HIS A 204 4.66 -17.20 0.35
C HIS A 204 5.51 -15.97 0.67
N LEU A 205 5.15 -15.20 1.69
CA LEU A 205 5.86 -13.97 2.03
C LEU A 205 7.26 -14.26 2.56
N ALA A 206 7.47 -15.37 3.29
CA ALA A 206 8.81 -15.83 3.66
C ALA A 206 9.66 -16.13 2.41
N ALA A 207 9.12 -16.84 1.42
CA ALA A 207 9.83 -17.10 0.17
C ALA A 207 10.19 -15.80 -0.57
N VAL A 208 9.31 -14.80 -0.61
CA VAL A 208 9.61 -13.47 -1.18
C VAL A 208 10.76 -12.78 -0.43
N ARG A 209 10.72 -12.74 0.91
CA ARG A 209 11.77 -12.10 1.72
C ARG A 209 13.12 -12.77 1.54
N ILE A 210 13.13 -14.10 1.61
CA ILE A 210 14.35 -14.90 1.48
C ILE A 210 14.90 -14.73 0.07
N PHE A 211 14.04 -14.74 -0.96
CA PHE A 211 14.45 -14.47 -2.34
C PHE A 211 15.13 -13.11 -2.47
N ASN A 212 14.49 -12.06 -1.96
CA ASN A 212 15.02 -10.71 -2.05
C ASN A 212 16.38 -10.59 -1.35
N LYS A 213 16.51 -11.16 -0.15
CA LYS A 213 17.78 -11.15 0.58
C LYS A 213 18.88 -11.95 -0.13
N CYS A 214 18.53 -13.09 -0.72
CA CYS A 214 19.48 -14.02 -1.35
C CYS A 214 19.91 -13.60 -2.76
N TYR A 215 19.04 -12.95 -3.54
CA TYR A 215 19.24 -12.78 -4.99
C TYR A 215 18.99 -11.36 -5.51
N ILE A 216 18.36 -10.48 -4.73
CA ILE A 216 18.18 -9.07 -5.09
C ILE A 216 19.22 -8.19 -4.39
N SER A 217 19.29 -8.22 -3.06
CA SER A 217 20.23 -7.40 -2.25
C SER A 217 21.58 -8.07 -1.99
N ASN A 218 21.93 -9.12 -2.74
CA ASN A 218 23.10 -9.95 -2.46
C ASN A 218 24.46 -9.31 -2.79
N ASP A 219 24.48 -8.11 -3.37
CA ASP A 219 25.67 -7.27 -3.58
C ASP A 219 25.80 -6.12 -2.58
N ASP A 220 24.83 -5.93 -1.68
CA ASP A 220 24.91 -4.97 -0.59
C ASP A 220 26.07 -5.32 0.34
N GLN A 221 27.10 -4.46 0.33
CA GLN A 221 28.34 -4.68 1.07
C GLN A 221 28.13 -4.64 2.60
N THR A 222 27.16 -3.89 3.08
CA THR A 222 26.81 -3.82 4.50
C THR A 222 26.14 -5.11 4.94
N GLN A 223 25.14 -5.57 4.17
CA GLN A 223 24.46 -6.84 4.39
C GLN A 223 25.44 -8.01 4.38
N ILE A 224 26.29 -8.11 3.35
CA ILE A 224 27.29 -9.18 3.22
C ILE A 224 28.20 -9.25 4.45
N LYS A 225 28.71 -8.11 4.91
CA LYS A 225 29.59 -8.04 6.09
C LYS A 225 28.87 -8.49 7.37
N GLN A 226 27.65 -8.01 7.58
CA GLN A 226 26.85 -8.35 8.76
C GLN A 226 26.49 -9.84 8.78
N THR A 227 26.00 -10.39 7.66
CA THR A 227 25.63 -11.80 7.52
C THR A 227 26.83 -12.73 7.67
N ASN A 228 28.00 -12.39 7.09
CA ASN A 228 29.21 -13.19 7.27
C ASN A 228 29.68 -13.21 8.73
N LYS A 229 29.60 -12.06 9.43
CA LYS A 229 29.91 -11.99 10.86
C LYS A 229 28.94 -12.84 11.68
N PHE A 230 27.65 -12.78 11.35
CA PHE A 230 26.59 -13.56 11.99
C PHE A 230 26.84 -15.07 11.85
N ILE A 231 27.01 -15.57 10.62
CA ILE A 231 27.27 -17.00 10.36
C ILE A 231 28.54 -17.49 11.07
N ASN A 232 29.62 -16.70 11.03
CA ASN A 232 30.86 -17.05 11.73
C ASN A 232 30.69 -17.09 13.25
N THR A 233 29.76 -16.30 13.80
CA THR A 233 29.44 -16.31 15.24
C THR A 233 28.68 -17.59 15.59
N GLN A 234 27.66 -17.96 14.81
CA GLN A 234 26.93 -19.22 14.99
C GLN A 234 27.86 -20.44 14.90
N ARG A 235 28.74 -20.50 13.90
CA ARG A 235 29.70 -21.61 13.74
C ARG A 235 30.62 -21.78 14.95
N LYS A 236 31.06 -20.68 15.58
CA LYS A 236 31.91 -20.73 16.78
C LYS A 236 31.18 -21.28 18.01
N GLN A 237 29.85 -21.23 18.03
CA GLN A 237 29.03 -21.78 19.11
C GLN A 237 28.84 -23.31 18.98
N ILE A 238 29.19 -23.90 17.84
CA ILE A 238 29.03 -25.33 17.55
C ILE A 238 30.41 -25.99 17.51
N GLN A 239 30.71 -26.85 18.49
CA GLN A 239 32.04 -27.45 18.62
C GLN A 239 32.27 -28.60 17.61
N TYR A 240 31.24 -29.41 17.36
CA TYR A 240 31.27 -30.57 16.47
C TYR A 240 29.95 -30.65 15.69
N PRO A 241 29.85 -29.99 14.51
CA PRO A 241 28.64 -30.07 13.72
C PRO A 241 28.51 -31.46 13.07
N ASP A 242 27.28 -31.94 12.94
CA ASP A 242 26.99 -33.11 12.11
C ASP A 242 27.43 -32.84 10.65
N GLY A 243 27.79 -33.88 9.90
CA GLY A 243 28.15 -33.72 8.49
C GLY A 243 26.95 -33.30 7.64
N PHE A 244 27.14 -32.37 6.71
CA PHE A 244 26.11 -31.98 5.75
C PHE A 244 26.29 -32.72 4.42
N SER A 245 25.20 -33.29 3.89
CA SER A 245 25.15 -33.82 2.53
C SER A 245 23.75 -33.64 1.95
N HIS A 246 23.68 -33.20 0.70
CA HIS A 246 22.39 -33.11 0.01
C HIS A 246 21.69 -34.46 -0.09
N THR A 247 20.35 -34.44 0.00
CA THR A 247 19.52 -35.60 -0.31
C THR A 247 19.57 -35.93 -1.81
N GLU A 248 19.19 -37.15 -2.20
CA GLU A 248 19.18 -37.52 -3.64
C GLU A 248 18.21 -36.64 -4.44
N LEU A 249 17.05 -36.29 -3.86
CA LEU A 249 16.10 -35.36 -4.47
C LEU A 249 16.71 -33.96 -4.67
N GLU A 250 17.44 -33.44 -3.67
CA GLU A 250 18.13 -32.15 -3.77
C GLU A 250 19.27 -32.13 -4.80
N LYS A 251 19.86 -33.29 -5.12
CA LYS A 251 20.90 -33.41 -6.16
C LYS A 251 20.30 -33.41 -7.56
N LEU A 252 19.07 -33.90 -7.73
CA LEU A 252 18.41 -34.01 -9.04
C LEU A 252 17.93 -32.65 -9.58
N HIS A 253 17.60 -31.71 -8.69
CA HIS A 253 17.13 -30.39 -9.10
C HIS A 253 18.33 -29.45 -9.35
N ALA A 254 18.71 -29.31 -10.63
CA ALA A 254 19.62 -28.26 -11.07
C ALA A 254 18.91 -26.90 -10.94
N PHE A 255 19.36 -26.11 -9.97
CA PHE A 255 18.75 -24.82 -9.65
C PHE A 255 19.43 -23.73 -10.49
N ASP A 256 18.77 -23.26 -11.56
CA ASP A 256 19.23 -22.06 -12.29
C ASP A 256 18.72 -20.83 -11.51
N VAL A 257 19.65 -20.25 -10.74
CA VAL A 257 19.37 -19.64 -9.44
C VAL A 257 18.62 -18.31 -9.54
N ASP A 258 18.74 -17.59 -10.65
CA ASP A 258 18.31 -16.19 -10.68
C ASP A 258 17.04 -15.99 -11.51
N SER A 259 17.01 -16.31 -12.81
CA SER A 259 15.90 -15.90 -13.69
C SER A 259 14.63 -16.75 -13.53
N VAL A 260 14.77 -18.08 -13.40
CA VAL A 260 13.61 -18.98 -13.27
C VAL A 260 12.95 -18.76 -11.92
N LEU A 261 13.74 -18.63 -10.86
CA LEU A 261 13.21 -18.37 -9.53
C LEU A 261 12.56 -16.98 -9.45
N GLU A 262 13.17 -15.95 -10.03
CA GLU A 262 12.57 -14.61 -10.09
C GLU A 262 11.20 -14.65 -10.78
N SER A 263 11.05 -15.37 -11.89
CA SER A 263 9.75 -15.54 -12.56
C SER A 263 8.70 -16.28 -11.74
N ARG A 264 9.12 -17.16 -10.81
CA ARG A 264 8.21 -17.87 -9.90
C ARG A 264 7.80 -16.99 -8.72
N VAL A 265 8.71 -16.14 -8.23
CA VAL A 265 8.44 -15.22 -7.10
C VAL A 265 7.64 -14.00 -7.57
N TYR A 266 7.94 -13.47 -8.76
CA TYR A 266 7.31 -12.29 -9.37
C TYR A 266 6.65 -12.61 -10.73
N PRO A 267 5.68 -13.53 -10.78
CA PRO A 267 5.03 -13.94 -12.04
C PRO A 267 4.14 -12.84 -12.65
N TRP A 268 3.88 -11.76 -11.92
CA TRP A 268 3.18 -10.59 -12.41
C TRP A 268 4.06 -9.67 -13.26
N LEU A 269 5.39 -9.82 -13.22
CA LEU A 269 6.31 -9.11 -14.09
C LEU A 269 6.33 -9.74 -15.48
N SER A 270 6.34 -8.90 -16.52
CA SER A 270 6.67 -9.36 -17.87
C SER A 270 8.18 -9.48 -18.11
N PHE A 271 9.00 -8.95 -17.19
CA PHE A 271 10.44 -8.79 -17.33
C PHE A 271 10.87 -7.83 -18.45
N GLU A 272 9.95 -6.97 -18.90
CA GLU A 272 10.24 -5.83 -19.75
C GLU A 272 10.30 -4.53 -18.93
N ASN A 273 11.18 -3.62 -19.35
CA ASN A 273 11.24 -2.29 -18.76
C ASN A 273 10.06 -1.43 -19.27
N PRO A 274 9.60 -0.47 -18.44
CA PRO A 274 8.70 0.59 -18.89
C PRO A 274 9.30 1.42 -20.03
N THR A 275 8.43 2.15 -20.73
CA THR A 275 8.85 3.18 -21.69
C THR A 275 8.85 4.55 -21.02
N TYR A 276 9.98 5.25 -21.03
CA TYR A 276 10.16 6.59 -20.47
C TYR A 276 10.21 7.62 -21.61
N GLU A 277 9.26 8.54 -21.63
CA GLU A 277 9.17 9.61 -22.63
C GLU A 277 9.36 10.98 -21.97
N HIS A 278 10.41 11.69 -22.36
CA HIS A 278 10.66 13.07 -21.91
C HIS A 278 9.74 14.05 -22.63
N TRP A 279 9.43 15.22 -22.04
CA TRP A 279 8.59 16.23 -22.68
C TRP A 279 9.10 16.75 -24.05
N THR A 280 10.39 16.56 -24.37
CA THR A 280 10.95 16.86 -25.70
C THR A 280 10.54 15.87 -26.79
N GLY A 281 9.99 14.71 -26.40
CA GLY A 281 9.70 13.57 -27.28
C GLY A 281 10.81 12.51 -27.32
N ASP A 282 11.86 12.65 -26.52
CA ASP A 282 12.91 11.63 -26.42
C ASP A 282 12.38 10.40 -25.65
N ILE A 283 12.60 9.21 -26.21
CA ILE A 283 12.09 7.93 -25.66
C ILE A 283 13.24 7.02 -25.24
N TYR A 284 13.09 6.42 -24.05
CA TYR A 284 14.01 5.45 -23.47
C TYR A 284 13.26 4.18 -23.06
N TYR A 285 13.91 3.03 -23.21
CA TYR A 285 13.35 1.72 -22.85
C TYR A 285 13.99 1.13 -21.59
N HIS A 286 14.70 1.97 -20.84
CA HIS A 286 15.35 1.68 -19.56
C HIS A 286 15.33 2.98 -18.73
N PRO A 287 15.43 2.90 -17.39
CA PRO A 287 15.59 4.07 -16.54
C PRO A 287 16.65 5.06 -17.08
N PRO A 288 16.27 6.31 -17.38
CA PRO A 288 17.21 7.31 -17.92
C PRO A 288 18.20 7.81 -16.87
N ASP A 289 19.38 8.28 -17.31
CA ASP A 289 20.33 9.02 -16.46
C ASP A 289 19.79 10.44 -16.25
N MET A 290 19.23 10.68 -15.06
CA MET A 290 18.65 11.95 -14.61
C MET A 290 19.72 13.03 -14.35
N THR A 291 21.01 12.67 -14.30
CA THR A 291 22.11 13.63 -14.10
C THR A 291 22.71 14.13 -15.42
N ARG A 292 22.75 13.26 -16.45
CA ARG A 292 23.26 13.56 -17.79
C ARG A 292 22.59 12.65 -18.83
N PRO A 293 21.49 13.08 -19.47
CA PRO A 293 20.86 12.30 -20.53
C PRO A 293 21.76 12.31 -21.78
N LYS A 294 22.73 11.39 -21.85
CA LYS A 294 23.52 11.10 -23.04
C LYS A 294 23.16 9.72 -23.58
N HIS A 295 23.19 9.61 -24.91
CA HIS A 295 22.85 8.41 -25.68
C HIS A 295 23.37 7.10 -25.09
N ILE A 296 22.44 6.15 -25.00
CA ILE A 296 22.57 4.69 -25.09
C ILE A 296 23.98 4.18 -24.78
N GLN A 297 24.26 3.91 -23.52
CA GLN A 297 25.28 2.93 -23.19
C GLN A 297 24.70 1.54 -23.47
N LYS A 298 25.15 0.89 -24.54
CA LYS A 298 24.98 -0.56 -24.69
C LYS A 298 25.74 -1.23 -23.55
N ARG A 299 25.03 -1.72 -22.54
CA ARG A 299 25.64 -2.50 -21.46
C ARG A 299 25.63 -3.99 -21.79
N LYS A 300 26.70 -4.66 -21.39
CA LYS A 300 26.90 -6.11 -21.49
C LYS A 300 25.81 -6.84 -20.72
N TYR A 301 25.28 -7.91 -21.30
CA TYR A 301 24.48 -8.92 -20.60
C TYR A 301 25.18 -9.32 -19.29
N SER A 302 24.52 -9.02 -18.18
CA SER A 302 24.82 -9.57 -16.86
C SER A 302 23.94 -10.80 -16.66
N LYS A 303 24.43 -11.81 -15.95
CA LYS A 303 23.63 -12.99 -15.55
C LYS A 303 22.64 -12.70 -14.41
N SER A 304 22.53 -11.44 -13.95
CA SER A 304 21.72 -11.04 -12.80
C SER A 304 20.22 -10.96 -13.09
N SER A 305 19.40 -11.10 -12.05
CA SER A 305 17.94 -10.88 -12.06
C SER A 305 17.52 -9.53 -12.67
N PHE A 306 16.32 -9.48 -13.26
CA PHE A 306 15.75 -8.28 -13.88
C PHE A 306 15.57 -7.15 -12.87
N LEU A 307 14.97 -7.43 -11.70
CA LEU A 307 14.71 -6.46 -10.65
C LEU A 307 15.99 -5.82 -10.14
N LYS A 308 17.07 -6.61 -10.01
CA LYS A 308 18.38 -6.11 -9.64
C LYS A 308 18.99 -5.21 -10.71
N GLN A 309 18.84 -5.57 -11.99
CA GLN A 309 19.28 -4.70 -13.08
C GLN A 309 18.50 -3.40 -13.12
N PHE A 310 17.18 -3.47 -12.88
CA PHE A 310 16.31 -2.32 -12.80
C PHE A 310 16.76 -1.37 -11.67
N GLN A 311 16.88 -1.88 -10.44
CA GLN A 311 17.33 -1.10 -9.27
C GLN A 311 18.66 -0.39 -9.57
N ASN A 312 19.66 -1.11 -10.07
CA ASN A 312 20.99 -0.58 -10.37
C ASN A 312 21.05 0.46 -11.50
N SER A 313 19.97 0.60 -12.28
CA SER A 313 19.86 1.62 -13.33
C SER A 313 19.18 2.90 -12.87
N CYS A 314 18.51 2.87 -11.72
CA CYS A 314 17.82 4.02 -11.16
C CYS A 314 18.81 5.01 -10.56
N ASN A 315 18.52 6.29 -10.70
CA ASN A 315 19.41 7.37 -10.29
C ASN A 315 18.64 8.67 -9.94
N GLY A 316 19.19 9.46 -9.01
CA GLY A 316 18.73 10.84 -8.76
C GLY A 316 17.49 10.94 -7.86
N LYS A 317 16.95 12.16 -7.80
CA LYS A 317 15.79 12.55 -6.98
C LYS A 317 14.64 13.07 -7.82
N GLY A 318 13.39 12.82 -7.43
CA GLY A 318 12.25 13.37 -8.15
C GLY A 318 10.88 13.17 -7.52
N ILE A 319 9.87 13.76 -8.16
CA ILE A 319 8.46 13.61 -7.80
C ILE A 319 7.84 12.55 -8.70
N VAL A 320 7.01 11.69 -8.12
CA VAL A 320 6.38 10.56 -8.80
C VAL A 320 4.88 10.68 -8.62
N LEU A 321 4.15 10.66 -9.73
CA LEU A 321 2.69 10.74 -9.78
C LEU A 321 2.13 9.51 -10.50
N THR A 322 0.92 9.10 -10.14
CA THR A 322 0.09 8.21 -10.95
C THR A 322 -1.20 8.94 -11.27
N ILE A 323 -1.57 9.02 -12.55
CA ILE A 323 -2.78 9.76 -12.93
C ILE A 323 -3.59 8.97 -13.97
N PRO A 324 -4.90 8.81 -13.79
CA PRO A 324 -5.80 8.44 -14.87
C PRO A 324 -6.09 9.63 -15.79
N GLU A 325 -6.62 9.38 -16.98
CA GLU A 325 -7.04 10.44 -17.92
C GLU A 325 -8.03 11.42 -17.28
N SER A 326 -8.91 10.97 -16.38
CA SER A 326 -9.90 11.82 -15.70
C SER A 326 -9.28 12.88 -14.78
N HIS A 327 -8.00 12.74 -14.41
CA HIS A 327 -7.33 13.57 -13.41
C HIS A 327 -6.39 14.63 -14.02
N ILE A 328 -6.46 14.84 -15.34
CA ILE A 328 -5.62 15.83 -16.04
C ILE A 328 -5.79 17.25 -15.47
N ASP A 329 -7.03 17.70 -15.17
CA ASP A 329 -7.27 19.05 -14.63
C ASP A 329 -6.61 19.24 -13.27
N THR A 330 -6.81 18.30 -12.33
CA THR A 330 -6.20 18.33 -11.01
C THR A 330 -4.66 18.34 -11.11
N THR A 331 -4.11 17.51 -12.00
CA THR A 331 -2.65 17.45 -12.23
C THR A 331 -2.10 18.76 -12.80
N ILE A 332 -2.83 19.46 -13.67
CA ILE A 332 -2.44 20.80 -14.16
C ILE A 332 -2.35 21.81 -13.01
N ARG A 333 -3.30 21.75 -12.06
CA ARG A 333 -3.28 22.59 -10.85
C ARG A 333 -2.09 22.27 -9.97
N LEU A 334 -1.80 20.99 -9.78
CA LEU A 334 -0.61 20.52 -9.05
C LEU A 334 0.69 21.01 -9.71
N ILE A 335 0.83 20.88 -11.03
CA ILE A 335 2.00 21.40 -11.77
C ILE A 335 2.12 22.91 -11.53
N SER A 336 1.01 23.64 -11.63
CA SER A 336 0.99 25.10 -11.41
C SER A 336 1.46 25.47 -9.99
N LEU A 337 1.01 24.72 -8.98
CA LEU A 337 1.46 24.87 -7.60
C LEU A 337 2.95 24.53 -7.43
N LEU A 338 3.45 23.42 -7.99
CA LEU A 338 4.86 23.04 -7.91
C LEU A 338 5.78 24.11 -8.52
N ARG A 339 5.32 24.77 -9.59
CA ARG A 339 6.00 25.94 -10.16
C ARG A 339 6.04 27.10 -9.15
N ALA A 340 4.93 27.37 -8.47
CA ALA A 340 4.84 28.41 -7.43
C ALA A 340 5.62 28.07 -6.15
N LEU A 341 5.90 26.80 -5.90
CA LEU A 341 6.79 26.33 -4.83
C LEU A 341 8.27 26.39 -5.22
N ASN A 342 8.59 26.89 -6.42
CA ASN A 342 9.92 26.92 -6.99
C ASN A 342 10.57 25.53 -7.13
N ASN A 343 9.77 24.50 -7.45
CA ASN A 343 10.28 23.15 -7.64
C ASN A 343 11.29 23.07 -8.80
N GLN A 344 12.41 22.37 -8.54
CA GLN A 344 13.46 22.05 -9.52
C GLN A 344 13.59 20.55 -9.77
N LEU A 345 12.90 19.72 -8.98
CA LEU A 345 12.92 18.28 -9.15
C LEU A 345 12.17 17.85 -10.42
N PRO A 346 12.68 16.87 -11.18
CA PRO A 346 11.94 16.27 -12.28
C PRO A 346 10.68 15.54 -11.77
N ILE A 347 9.64 15.53 -12.59
CA ILE A 347 8.35 14.89 -12.30
C ILE A 347 8.16 13.72 -13.26
N GLN A 348 7.97 12.51 -12.73
CA GLN A 348 7.59 11.33 -13.51
C GLN A 348 6.12 11.00 -13.29
N ILE A 349 5.36 11.01 -14.38
CA ILE A 349 3.95 10.63 -14.41
C ILE A 349 3.87 9.19 -14.93
N ILE A 350 3.55 8.27 -14.03
CA ILE A 350 3.44 6.85 -14.31
C ILE A 350 1.99 6.59 -14.75
N TYR A 351 1.82 5.88 -15.87
CA TYR A 351 0.51 5.65 -16.44
C TYR A 351 0.45 4.34 -17.24
N ASP A 352 -0.75 3.79 -17.38
CA ASP A 352 -1.06 2.69 -18.32
C ASP A 352 -1.69 3.26 -19.60
N ASN A 353 -2.71 4.10 -19.45
CA ASN A 353 -3.42 4.73 -20.55
C ASN A 353 -3.56 6.25 -20.34
N LEU A 354 -2.92 7.03 -21.21
CA LEU A 354 -2.99 8.49 -21.24
C LEU A 354 -2.99 8.97 -22.68
N SER A 355 -3.97 9.81 -23.04
CA SER A 355 -4.14 10.30 -24.40
C SER A 355 -3.05 11.28 -24.80
N LYS A 356 -2.80 11.40 -26.11
CA LYS A 356 -1.88 12.42 -26.64
C LYS A 356 -2.32 13.84 -26.28
N SER A 357 -3.63 14.08 -26.23
CA SER A 357 -4.20 15.38 -25.82
C SER A 357 -3.90 15.66 -24.35
N GLY A 358 -4.10 14.68 -23.48
CA GLY A 358 -3.78 14.79 -22.06
C GLY A 358 -2.30 15.08 -21.80
N LYS A 359 -1.40 14.32 -22.45
CA LYS A 359 0.04 14.60 -22.40
C LYS A 359 0.37 16.03 -22.83
N GLN A 360 -0.22 16.50 -23.93
CA GLN A 360 0.04 17.85 -24.42
C GLN A 360 -0.43 18.93 -23.43
N GLN A 361 -1.59 18.74 -22.80
CA GLN A 361 -2.08 19.68 -21.77
C GLN A 361 -1.13 19.76 -20.57
N LEU A 362 -0.61 18.62 -20.12
CA LEU A 362 0.36 18.55 -19.03
C LEU A 362 1.70 19.20 -19.41
N ILE A 363 2.19 18.96 -20.64
CA ILE A 363 3.38 19.62 -21.19
C ILE A 363 3.18 21.14 -21.21
N ASN A 364 2.02 21.62 -21.67
CA ASN A 364 1.73 23.04 -21.71
C ASN A 364 1.77 23.65 -20.30
N ALA A 365 1.08 23.04 -19.33
CA ALA A 365 1.10 23.48 -17.93
C ALA A 365 2.52 23.54 -17.34
N ALA A 366 3.39 22.59 -17.71
CA ALA A 366 4.77 22.52 -17.22
C ALA A 366 5.72 23.51 -17.92
N ARG A 367 5.51 23.81 -19.20
CA ARG A 367 6.54 24.45 -20.07
C ARG A 367 6.17 25.84 -20.58
N GLU A 368 4.90 26.23 -20.58
CA GLU A 368 4.49 27.58 -20.98
C GLU A 368 4.99 28.63 -19.99
N ASP A 369 5.14 29.87 -20.46
CA ASP A 369 5.62 30.98 -19.64
C ASP A 369 4.54 31.38 -18.63
N PHE A 370 4.84 31.25 -17.34
CA PHE A 370 3.89 31.55 -16.26
C PHE A 370 4.30 32.86 -15.58
N VAL A 371 3.91 33.98 -16.20
CA VAL A 371 4.37 35.33 -15.81
C VAL A 371 3.31 36.13 -15.03
N VAL A 372 2.04 35.83 -15.24
CA VAL A 372 0.93 36.48 -14.54
C VAL A 372 0.67 35.70 -13.26
N LEU A 373 0.79 36.36 -12.11
CA LEU A 373 0.51 35.75 -10.80
C LEU A 373 -0.66 36.48 -10.15
N PRO A 374 -1.44 35.79 -9.30
CA PRO A 374 -2.57 36.36 -8.58
C PRO A 374 -2.19 37.58 -7.75
N GLN A 375 -3.18 38.42 -7.45
CA GLN A 375 -3.00 39.61 -6.61
C GLN A 375 -2.39 39.30 -5.23
N SER A 376 -2.71 38.12 -4.67
CA SER A 376 -2.16 37.64 -3.41
C SER A 376 -0.63 37.57 -3.40
N PHE A 377 0.02 37.34 -4.56
CA PHE A 377 1.47 37.35 -4.67
C PHE A 377 2.11 38.67 -4.18
N LYS A 378 1.42 39.81 -4.34
CA LYS A 378 1.96 41.12 -3.93
C LYS A 378 2.32 41.16 -2.44
N LYS A 379 1.63 40.40 -1.60
CA LYS A 379 1.88 40.33 -0.16
C LYS A 379 3.10 39.47 0.18
N VAL A 380 3.36 38.43 -0.62
CA VAL A 380 4.43 37.46 -0.38
C VAL A 380 5.68 37.66 -1.22
N ALA A 381 5.67 38.58 -2.18
CA ALA A 381 6.76 38.83 -3.12
C ALA A 381 8.14 39.00 -2.45
N LYS A 382 8.19 39.56 -1.25
CA LYS A 382 9.43 39.78 -0.46
C LYS A 382 10.10 38.48 0.02
N HIS A 383 9.36 37.36 0.06
CA HIS A 383 9.85 36.06 0.52
C HIS A 383 10.43 35.21 -0.61
N PHE A 384 10.27 35.64 -1.86
CA PHE A 384 10.81 34.97 -3.03
C PHE A 384 12.06 35.69 -3.56
N PRO A 385 12.97 34.98 -4.25
CA PRO A 385 14.11 35.60 -4.91
C PRO A 385 13.70 36.75 -5.83
N SER A 386 14.54 37.78 -5.96
CA SER A 386 14.22 38.96 -6.78
C SER A 386 13.99 38.63 -8.26
N ASP A 387 14.55 37.52 -8.73
CA ASP A 387 14.44 37.01 -10.09
C ASP A 387 13.30 35.98 -10.28
N TYR A 388 12.54 35.67 -9.22
CA TYR A 388 11.46 34.68 -9.21
C TYR A 388 10.40 34.90 -10.31
N LYS A 389 10.20 36.15 -10.76
CA LYS A 389 9.30 36.51 -11.86
C LYS A 389 9.99 36.88 -13.17
N THR A 390 11.31 37.09 -13.17
CA THR A 390 12.01 37.70 -14.31
C THR A 390 11.86 36.88 -15.59
N HIS A 391 11.70 35.56 -15.45
CA HIS A 391 11.46 34.63 -16.56
C HIS A 391 10.15 33.82 -16.37
N GLY A 392 9.24 34.31 -15.52
CA GLY A 392 8.09 33.54 -15.02
C GLY A 392 8.47 32.46 -14.01
N LEU A 393 7.46 31.76 -13.48
CA LEU A 393 7.69 30.62 -12.58
C LEU A 393 8.47 29.50 -13.28
N PRO A 394 9.36 28.78 -12.57
CA PRO A 394 10.27 27.80 -13.16
C PRO A 394 9.50 26.76 -13.97
N LYS A 395 10.00 26.44 -15.17
CA LYS A 395 9.43 25.39 -16.01
C LYS A 395 9.75 24.04 -15.38
N GLN A 396 8.78 23.13 -15.36
CA GLN A 396 8.94 21.81 -14.76
C GLN A 396 9.52 20.84 -15.79
N ASP A 397 10.41 19.96 -15.35
CA ASP A 397 10.91 18.86 -16.17
C ASP A 397 10.00 17.65 -16.00
N ILE A 398 9.21 17.33 -17.02
CA ILE A 398 8.19 16.27 -16.92
C ILE A 398 8.51 15.09 -17.85
N TRP A 399 8.20 13.91 -17.35
CA TRP A 399 8.44 12.63 -18.01
C TRP A 399 7.18 11.76 -17.89
N PHE A 400 6.87 11.01 -18.95
CA PHE A 400 5.75 10.09 -19.00
C PHE A 400 6.29 8.66 -19.01
N VAL A 401 5.92 7.86 -18.02
CA VAL A 401 6.41 6.49 -17.84
C VAL A 401 5.28 5.51 -18.08
N ASN A 402 5.30 4.85 -19.23
CA ASN A 402 4.30 3.84 -19.59
C ASN A 402 4.71 2.48 -19.03
N VAL A 403 3.91 1.93 -18.12
CA VAL A 403 4.16 0.64 -17.45
C VAL A 403 3.39 -0.54 -18.05
N ALA A 404 2.58 -0.32 -19.08
CA ALA A 404 1.68 -1.34 -19.65
C ALA A 404 2.41 -2.63 -20.07
N ASN A 405 3.62 -2.50 -20.61
CA ASN A 405 4.42 -3.64 -21.08
C ASN A 405 5.22 -4.30 -19.96
N ALA A 406 5.44 -3.63 -18.82
CA ALA A 406 6.17 -4.17 -17.67
C ALA A 406 5.35 -5.15 -16.81
N ILE A 407 4.03 -5.21 -17.04
CA ILE A 407 3.08 -6.01 -16.27
C ILE A 407 2.55 -7.14 -17.14
N HIS A 408 2.61 -8.36 -16.62
CA HIS A 408 2.02 -9.52 -17.26
C HIS A 408 0.49 -9.37 -17.37
N VAL A 409 -0.08 -9.70 -18.54
CA VAL A 409 -1.49 -9.42 -18.87
C VAL A 409 -2.50 -9.96 -17.84
N ASN A 410 -2.21 -11.13 -17.26
CA ASN A 410 -3.07 -11.79 -16.26
C ASN A 410 -3.11 -11.10 -14.88
N TYR A 411 -2.33 -10.04 -14.66
CA TYR A 411 -2.23 -9.35 -13.37
C TYR A 411 -2.58 -7.86 -13.46
N ARG A 412 -2.95 -7.36 -14.65
CA ARG A 412 -3.23 -5.93 -14.85
C ARG A 412 -4.42 -5.42 -14.02
N ASP A 413 -5.39 -6.29 -13.76
CA ASP A 413 -6.54 -6.02 -12.91
C ASP A 413 -6.15 -5.72 -11.44
N LYS A 414 -5.05 -6.32 -10.96
CA LYS A 414 -4.52 -6.07 -9.61
C LYS A 414 -3.92 -4.68 -9.40
N PHE A 415 -3.71 -3.91 -10.47
CA PHE A 415 -3.10 -2.59 -10.42
C PHE A 415 -4.02 -1.46 -10.90
N GLN A 416 -5.33 -1.69 -10.91
CA GLN A 416 -6.32 -0.66 -11.25
C GLN A 416 -6.56 0.29 -10.06
N THR A 417 -7.16 1.46 -10.32
CA THR A 417 -7.54 2.43 -9.28
C THR A 417 -6.34 2.89 -8.43
N TRP A 418 -6.48 2.91 -7.10
CA TRP A 418 -5.46 3.31 -6.11
C TRP A 418 -4.17 2.49 -6.21
N TYR A 419 -4.27 1.22 -6.61
CA TYR A 419 -3.15 0.27 -6.62
C TYR A 419 -2.11 0.56 -7.70
N SER A 420 -2.42 1.44 -8.65
CA SER A 420 -1.45 1.98 -9.63
C SER A 420 -0.29 2.72 -8.96
N LYS A 421 -0.49 3.27 -7.74
CA LYS A 421 0.56 3.91 -6.94
C LYS A 421 1.74 2.99 -6.66
N PHE A 422 1.49 1.70 -6.45
CA PHE A 422 2.57 0.74 -6.17
C PHE A 422 3.43 0.45 -7.41
N LEU A 423 2.83 0.49 -8.61
CA LEU A 423 3.62 0.46 -9.83
C LEU A 423 4.46 1.73 -9.97
N ALA A 424 3.91 2.87 -9.53
CA ALA A 424 4.64 4.13 -9.57
C ALA A 424 5.87 4.12 -8.66
N THR A 425 5.80 3.50 -7.47
CA THR A 425 6.97 3.38 -6.59
C THR A 425 8.06 2.46 -7.15
N LEU A 426 7.69 1.39 -7.86
CA LEU A 426 8.67 0.50 -8.48
C LEU A 426 9.24 1.07 -9.78
N PHE A 427 8.40 1.49 -10.72
CA PHE A 427 8.82 1.70 -12.11
C PHE A 427 9.28 3.12 -12.46
N ASN A 428 9.22 4.07 -11.52
CA ASN A 428 9.94 5.35 -11.69
C ASN A 428 11.47 5.13 -11.74
N SER A 429 12.25 6.08 -12.24
CA SER A 429 13.70 5.92 -12.40
C SER A 429 14.56 6.51 -11.28
N PHE A 430 13.98 6.99 -10.19
CA PHE A 430 14.71 7.70 -9.13
C PHE A 430 15.26 6.74 -8.06
N ASN A 431 16.37 7.10 -7.39
CA ASN A 431 16.73 6.43 -6.13
C ASN A 431 15.88 7.00 -5.00
N GLU A 432 15.76 8.32 -4.92
CA GLU A 432 15.00 8.98 -3.87
C GLU A 432 13.79 9.65 -4.50
N PHE A 433 12.58 9.32 -4.06
CA PHE A 433 11.37 9.89 -4.66
C PHE A 433 10.34 10.31 -3.63
N ILE A 434 9.55 11.31 -4.01
CA ILE A 434 8.32 11.71 -3.35
C ILE A 434 7.17 11.20 -4.22
N LEU A 435 6.52 10.13 -3.78
CA LEU A 435 5.24 9.72 -4.36
C LEU A 435 4.16 10.68 -3.84
N MET A 436 3.32 11.17 -4.75
CA MET A 436 2.20 12.04 -4.39
C MET A 436 0.91 11.67 -5.12
N ASP A 437 -0.22 11.92 -4.47
CA ASP A 437 -1.53 11.93 -5.13
C ASP A 437 -1.70 13.19 -5.96
N ASP A 438 -2.57 13.13 -6.97
CA ASP A 438 -2.79 14.27 -7.86
C ASP A 438 -3.60 15.39 -7.21
N ASP A 439 -4.37 15.08 -6.17
CA ASP A 439 -5.10 16.03 -5.31
C ASP A 439 -4.34 16.40 -4.02
N THR A 440 -3.08 15.98 -3.88
CA THR A 440 -2.21 16.44 -2.80
C THR A 440 -1.64 17.83 -3.09
N VAL A 441 -1.66 18.69 -2.09
CA VAL A 441 -1.14 20.06 -2.16
C VAL A 441 0.01 20.22 -1.17
N LEU A 442 1.22 20.40 -1.68
CA LEU A 442 2.37 20.74 -0.85
C LEU A 442 2.34 22.22 -0.48
N LEU A 443 2.69 22.56 0.77
CA LEU A 443 2.88 23.95 1.20
C LEU A 443 4.36 24.28 1.45
N GLN A 444 5.25 23.29 1.30
CA GLN A 444 6.70 23.43 1.33
C GLN A 444 7.30 23.11 -0.03
N ASN A 445 8.49 23.65 -0.31
CA ASN A 445 9.25 23.26 -1.49
C ASN A 445 9.52 21.74 -1.47
N PRO A 446 9.37 20.99 -2.57
CA PRO A 446 9.58 19.55 -2.58
C PRO A 446 10.92 19.05 -2.00
N GLU A 447 12.01 19.82 -2.12
CA GLU A 447 13.30 19.46 -1.51
C GLU A 447 13.23 19.36 0.02
N TYR A 448 12.29 20.08 0.65
CA TYR A 448 12.01 20.01 2.09
C TYR A 448 11.85 18.57 2.58
N PHE A 449 11.15 17.74 1.81
CA PHE A 449 10.80 16.38 2.20
C PHE A 449 12.00 15.44 2.25
N PHE A 450 13.00 15.67 1.39
CA PHE A 450 14.30 14.99 1.48
C PHE A 450 15.19 15.54 2.60
N ASP A 451 14.83 16.72 3.13
CA ASP A 451 15.58 17.36 4.20
C ASP A 451 15.09 17.03 5.62
N ILE A 452 13.92 16.40 5.74
CA ILE A 452 13.32 15.96 7.01
C ILE A 452 14.28 15.04 7.77
N ALA A 453 14.45 15.29 9.07
CA ALA A 453 15.39 14.54 9.90
C ALA A 453 15.08 13.04 9.94
N GLY A 454 13.79 12.66 10.08
CA GLY A 454 13.35 11.27 10.03
C GLY A 454 13.71 10.60 8.71
N TYR A 455 13.45 11.26 7.58
CA TYR A 455 13.85 10.76 6.26
C TYR A 455 15.37 10.57 6.12
N LYS A 456 16.18 11.54 6.52
CA LYS A 456 17.66 11.41 6.44
C LYS A 456 18.20 10.27 7.29
N GLN A 457 17.52 9.98 8.40
CA GLN A 457 17.91 8.92 9.32
C GLN A 457 17.55 7.53 8.76
N SER A 458 16.33 7.38 8.24
CA SER A 458 15.76 6.08 7.92
C SER A 458 15.84 5.74 6.43
N GLY A 459 15.71 6.74 5.55
CA GLY A 459 15.49 6.59 4.12
C GLY A 459 14.02 6.44 3.73
N ALA A 460 13.09 6.41 4.69
CA ALA A 460 11.65 6.32 4.42
C ALA A 460 10.85 7.15 5.43
N TYR A 461 9.98 8.04 4.94
CA TYR A 461 9.16 8.92 5.78
C TYR A 461 7.69 8.87 5.38
N PHE A 462 6.83 8.65 6.37
CA PHE A 462 5.38 8.49 6.22
C PHE A 462 4.60 9.46 7.09
N TYR A 463 3.33 9.69 6.75
CA TYR A 463 2.44 10.58 7.50
C TYR A 463 1.29 9.80 8.12
N LYS A 464 0.89 10.20 9.33
CA LYS A 464 -0.22 9.56 10.03
C LYS A 464 -1.57 10.17 9.62
N ASP A 465 -2.57 9.33 9.37
CA ASP A 465 -3.95 9.77 9.06
C ASP A 465 -4.67 10.29 10.33
N ARG A 466 -5.91 10.75 10.15
CA ARG A 466 -6.85 11.12 11.22
C ARG A 466 -7.02 9.95 12.18
N THR A 467 -7.14 10.25 13.46
CA THR A 467 -7.40 9.23 14.49
C THR A 467 -8.88 8.89 14.50
N GLY A 468 -9.24 7.70 13.99
CA GLY A 468 -10.58 7.11 14.08
C GLY A 468 -10.71 6.12 15.23
N TYR A 469 -11.95 5.79 15.61
CA TYR A 469 -12.26 4.90 16.74
C TYR A 469 -12.52 3.45 16.34
N ASP A 470 -12.53 3.13 15.04
CA ASP A 470 -12.63 1.75 14.61
C ASP A 470 -11.35 1.00 15.00
N GLY A 471 -11.50 0.04 15.90
CA GLY A 471 -10.41 -0.79 16.42
C GLY A 471 -10.26 -2.07 15.62
N ARG A 472 -9.02 -2.43 15.28
CA ARG A 472 -8.67 -3.73 14.71
C ARG A 472 -8.82 -4.83 15.75
N GLY A 473 -9.43 -5.95 15.35
CA GLY A 473 -9.51 -7.15 16.16
C GLY A 473 -8.14 -7.76 16.42
N LYS A 474 -7.97 -8.44 17.56
CA LYS A 474 -6.71 -9.06 17.97
C LYS A 474 -6.16 -10.03 16.91
N ASP A 475 -7.02 -10.83 16.30
CA ASP A 475 -6.61 -11.84 15.30
C ASP A 475 -5.94 -11.20 14.08
N GLN A 476 -6.42 -10.03 13.65
CA GLN A 476 -5.82 -9.28 12.54
C GLN A 476 -4.44 -8.71 12.93
N LEU A 477 -4.29 -8.21 14.15
CA LEU A 477 -2.99 -7.73 14.64
C LEU A 477 -1.99 -8.87 14.79
N ASP A 478 -2.45 -10.02 15.27
CA ASP A 478 -1.61 -11.22 15.40
C ASP A 478 -1.24 -11.79 14.04
N LEU A 479 -2.12 -11.72 13.03
CA LEU A 479 -1.78 -12.01 11.65
C LEU A 479 -0.63 -11.13 11.15
N PHE A 480 -0.71 -9.80 11.30
CA PHE A 480 0.37 -8.90 10.84
C PHE A 480 1.72 -9.22 11.49
N LYS A 481 1.72 -9.62 12.77
CA LYS A 481 2.94 -10.09 13.47
C LYS A 481 3.47 -11.39 12.86
N LYS A 482 2.59 -12.39 12.65
CA LYS A 482 2.97 -13.68 12.04
C LYS A 482 3.51 -13.54 10.61
N LEU A 483 3.02 -12.56 9.85
CA LEU A 483 3.50 -12.32 8.49
C LEU A 483 4.91 -11.70 8.46
N SER A 484 5.39 -11.09 9.56
CA SER A 484 6.74 -10.54 9.67
C SER A 484 7.82 -11.64 9.76
N PRO A 485 9.13 -11.31 9.73
CA PRO A 485 10.17 -12.32 9.86
C PRO A 485 10.06 -13.13 11.16
N SER A 486 10.12 -14.45 11.01
CA SER A 486 10.05 -15.40 12.14
C SER A 486 11.39 -15.55 12.86
N LEU A 487 11.37 -16.17 14.04
CA LEU A 487 12.61 -16.55 14.76
C LEU A 487 13.53 -17.41 13.89
N VAL A 488 12.97 -18.29 13.06
CA VAL A 488 13.74 -19.13 12.14
C VAL A 488 14.36 -18.29 11.02
N ASP A 489 13.63 -17.32 10.47
CA ASP A 489 14.16 -16.37 9.48
C ASP A 489 15.39 -15.62 10.03
N SER A 490 15.32 -15.19 11.30
CA SER A 490 16.43 -14.55 12.00
C SER A 490 17.64 -15.47 12.14
N VAL A 491 17.43 -16.73 12.56
CA VAL A 491 18.50 -17.71 12.75
C VAL A 491 19.14 -18.16 11.42
N MET A 492 18.34 -18.37 10.39
CA MET A 492 18.81 -18.87 9.10
C MET A 492 19.47 -17.78 8.26
N PHE A 493 18.85 -16.59 8.22
CA PHE A 493 19.15 -15.56 7.25
C PHE A 493 19.54 -14.20 7.85
N ASN A 494 19.70 -14.09 9.17
CA ASN A 494 19.97 -12.82 9.85
C ASN A 494 18.94 -11.74 9.44
N MET A 495 17.67 -12.13 9.41
CA MET A 495 16.57 -11.19 9.20
C MET A 495 16.23 -10.50 10.52
N PRO A 496 16.08 -9.16 10.53
CA PRO A 496 15.62 -8.44 11.70
C PRO A 496 14.20 -8.89 12.06
N LEU A 497 13.98 -9.07 13.36
CA LEU A 497 12.64 -9.29 13.91
C LEU A 497 11.97 -7.95 14.17
N ILE A 498 10.65 -7.94 14.20
CA ILE A 498 9.88 -6.76 14.62
C ILE A 498 10.27 -6.34 16.05
N THR A 499 10.40 -5.03 16.28
CA THR A 499 10.79 -4.47 17.59
C THR A 499 9.75 -3.50 18.12
N ASN A 500 10.08 -2.85 19.25
CA ASN A 500 9.26 -1.79 19.82
C ASN A 500 9.09 -0.58 18.89
N HIS A 501 9.96 -0.40 17.88
CA HIS A 501 9.75 0.63 16.87
C HIS A 501 8.36 0.48 16.23
N THR A 502 8.05 -0.71 15.69
CA THR A 502 6.73 -0.99 15.10
C THR A 502 5.66 -1.27 16.15
N LEU A 503 5.96 -2.06 17.20
CA LEU A 503 4.94 -2.48 18.18
C LEU A 503 4.39 -1.31 19.03
N SER A 504 5.12 -0.19 19.09
CA SER A 504 4.66 1.01 19.78
C SER A 504 3.69 1.87 18.95
N LEU A 505 3.55 1.59 17.65
CA LEU A 505 2.59 2.27 16.78
C LEU A 505 1.15 2.03 17.27
N ASN A 506 0.29 3.04 17.09
CA ASN A 506 -1.10 3.00 17.53
C ASN A 506 -1.84 1.75 17.01
N THR A 507 -1.55 1.29 15.79
CA THR A 507 -2.11 0.04 15.25
C THR A 507 -1.94 -1.15 16.20
N PHE A 508 -0.74 -1.37 16.76
CA PHE A 508 -0.48 -2.49 17.67
C PHE A 508 -0.78 -2.17 19.13
N LYS A 509 -0.65 -0.90 19.52
CA LYS A 509 -0.86 -0.44 20.91
C LYS A 509 -2.32 -0.31 21.30
N ASN A 510 -3.14 0.29 20.44
CA ASN A 510 -4.55 0.57 20.70
C ASN A 510 -5.49 0.09 19.58
N GLY A 511 -4.98 -0.64 18.60
CA GLY A 511 -5.80 -1.21 17.53
C GLY A 511 -6.19 -0.21 16.45
N LEU A 512 -5.55 0.97 16.35
CA LEU A 512 -5.93 1.99 15.39
C LEU A 512 -6.00 1.41 13.96
N TYR A 513 -7.17 1.54 13.32
CA TYR A 513 -7.40 0.95 12.00
C TYR A 513 -6.68 1.71 10.88
N HIS A 514 -6.77 3.04 10.87
CA HIS A 514 -6.07 3.90 9.90
C HIS A 514 -4.88 4.55 10.57
N LEU A 515 -3.67 4.09 10.26
CA LEU A 515 -2.46 4.71 10.74
C LEU A 515 -1.90 5.67 9.70
N GLN A 516 -1.78 5.25 8.44
CA GLN A 516 -1.05 5.99 7.42
C GLN A 516 -1.99 6.77 6.51
N GLU A 517 -1.60 8.01 6.19
CA GLU A 517 -2.08 8.76 5.04
C GLU A 517 -1.00 8.69 3.94
N SER A 518 -1.37 8.25 2.73
CA SER A 518 -0.45 7.94 1.63
C SER A 518 -0.41 9.01 0.53
N GLY A 519 -1.09 10.15 0.70
CA GLY A 519 -1.03 11.28 -0.24
C GLY A 519 0.38 11.82 -0.47
N VAL A 520 1.30 11.64 0.50
CA VAL A 520 2.75 11.84 0.34
C VAL A 520 3.51 10.67 0.95
N VAL A 521 4.43 10.08 0.19
CA VAL A 521 5.37 9.06 0.66
C VAL A 521 6.76 9.38 0.15
N VAL A 522 7.76 9.45 1.05
CA VAL A 522 9.15 9.76 0.70
C VAL A 522 10.01 8.54 0.93
N ILE A 523 10.63 8.00 -0.13
CA ILE A 523 11.39 6.74 -0.05
C ILE A 523 12.72 6.86 -0.80
N ASN A 524 13.76 6.33 -0.17
CA ASN A 524 15.02 5.95 -0.78
C ASN A 524 14.94 4.47 -1.19
N ARG A 525 14.84 4.23 -2.50
CA ARG A 525 14.83 2.91 -3.13
C ARG A 525 16.08 2.11 -2.83
N ASP A 526 17.25 2.73 -2.79
CA ASP A 526 18.51 2.00 -2.66
C ASP A 526 18.58 1.25 -1.34
N THR A 527 18.01 1.84 -0.28
CA THR A 527 17.91 1.23 1.05
C THR A 527 16.70 0.31 1.18
N HIS A 528 15.58 0.63 0.54
CA HIS A 528 14.28 -0.02 0.81
C HIS A 528 13.70 -0.82 -0.37
N PHE A 529 14.51 -1.20 -1.37
CA PHE A 529 14.00 -1.90 -2.55
C PHE A 529 13.25 -3.20 -2.21
N THR A 530 13.74 -3.95 -1.22
CA THR A 530 13.07 -5.16 -0.72
C THR A 530 11.67 -4.85 -0.16
N ALA A 531 11.52 -3.74 0.56
CA ALA A 531 10.23 -3.30 1.07
C ALA A 531 9.30 -2.87 -0.06
N LEU A 532 9.79 -2.14 -1.07
CA LEU A 532 9.00 -1.79 -2.27
C LEU A 532 8.46 -3.02 -3.00
N LEU A 533 9.29 -4.05 -3.16
CA LEU A 533 8.86 -5.32 -3.73
C LEU A 533 7.84 -6.03 -2.85
N MET A 534 7.98 -5.95 -1.53
CA MET A 534 7.01 -6.51 -0.60
C MET A 534 5.65 -5.81 -0.70
N ILE A 535 5.61 -4.47 -0.75
CA ILE A 535 4.37 -3.69 -0.93
C ILE A 535 3.60 -4.18 -2.17
N LEU A 536 4.30 -4.36 -3.29
CA LEU A 536 3.73 -4.88 -4.53
C LEU A 536 3.15 -6.28 -4.38
N GLN A 537 3.82 -7.16 -3.61
CA GLN A 537 3.34 -8.52 -3.36
C GLN A 537 2.09 -8.53 -2.47
N LEU A 538 2.08 -7.71 -1.41
CA LEU A 538 0.89 -7.57 -0.55
C LEU A 538 -0.32 -7.09 -1.34
N ASN A 539 -0.11 -6.18 -2.31
CA ASN A 539 -1.18 -5.74 -3.20
C ASN A 539 -1.78 -6.86 -4.07
N GLN A 540 -1.04 -7.93 -4.34
CA GLN A 540 -1.60 -9.03 -5.11
C GLN A 540 -2.49 -9.95 -4.25
N ILE A 541 -2.43 -9.85 -2.91
CA ILE A 541 -3.10 -10.77 -1.99
C ILE A 541 -4.43 -10.17 -1.54
N ASP A 542 -5.53 -10.62 -2.15
CA ASP A 542 -6.89 -10.12 -1.87
C ASP A 542 -7.26 -10.28 -0.38
N TYR A 543 -6.88 -11.40 0.25
CA TYR A 543 -7.11 -11.66 1.68
C TYR A 543 -6.55 -10.58 2.59
N LEU A 544 -5.41 -9.96 2.23
CA LEU A 544 -4.82 -8.87 2.99
C LEU A 544 -5.41 -7.51 2.60
N ARG A 545 -5.70 -7.30 1.32
CA ARG A 545 -6.33 -6.09 0.82
C ARG A 545 -7.70 -5.85 1.46
N ASP A 546 -8.51 -6.89 1.62
CA ASP A 546 -9.84 -6.77 2.25
C ASP A 546 -9.77 -6.47 3.76
N ARG A 547 -8.57 -6.61 4.35
CA ARG A 547 -8.27 -6.35 5.77
C ARG A 547 -7.66 -4.97 6.02
N VAL A 548 -7.36 -4.21 4.98
CA VAL A 548 -6.88 -2.83 5.07
C VAL A 548 -7.76 -1.92 4.22
N LEU A 549 -7.91 -0.65 4.59
CA LEU A 549 -8.68 0.27 3.75
C LEU A 549 -7.78 0.84 2.65
N GLY A 550 -7.96 0.36 1.43
CA GLY A 550 -7.27 0.86 0.25
C GLY A 550 -5.77 0.51 0.22
N ASP A 551 -4.96 1.45 -0.28
CA ASP A 551 -3.51 1.32 -0.45
C ASP A 551 -2.71 1.70 0.81
N LYS A 552 -3.29 2.54 1.68
CA LYS A 552 -2.52 3.36 2.63
C LYS A 552 -1.65 2.55 3.60
N GLU A 553 -2.24 1.52 4.22
CA GLU A 553 -1.54 0.71 5.23
C GLU A 553 -0.50 -0.25 4.61
N LEU A 554 -0.60 -0.54 3.31
CA LEU A 554 0.30 -1.50 2.66
C LEU A 554 1.73 -0.96 2.53
N PHE A 555 1.92 0.36 2.52
CA PHE A 555 3.25 0.98 2.46
C PHE A 555 4.09 0.58 3.66
N TRP A 556 3.69 0.97 4.88
CA TRP A 556 4.45 0.64 6.08
C TRP A 556 4.38 -0.86 6.44
N LEU A 557 3.26 -1.54 6.17
CA LEU A 557 3.19 -3.00 6.38
C LEU A 557 4.18 -3.75 5.48
N GLY A 558 4.41 -3.28 4.26
CA GLY A 558 5.42 -3.85 3.37
C GLY A 558 6.83 -3.78 3.94
N PHE A 559 7.17 -2.69 4.63
CA PHE A 559 8.42 -2.52 5.36
C PHE A 559 8.53 -3.51 6.53
N VAL A 560 7.52 -3.54 7.39
CA VAL A 560 7.47 -4.44 8.57
C VAL A 560 7.55 -5.90 8.15
N ILE A 561 6.74 -6.30 7.17
CA ILE A 561 6.73 -7.67 6.66
C ILE A 561 8.07 -8.00 6.03
N ALA A 562 8.70 -7.09 5.28
CA ALA A 562 10.04 -7.29 4.73
C ALA A 562 11.16 -7.44 5.78
N GLY A 563 10.90 -7.12 7.05
CA GLY A 563 11.91 -7.07 8.10
C GLY A 563 12.73 -5.76 8.09
N ASP A 564 12.14 -4.69 7.56
CA ASP A 564 12.75 -3.38 7.47
C ASP A 564 11.99 -2.38 8.36
N GLU A 565 12.51 -2.14 9.57
CA GLU A 565 11.98 -1.11 10.48
C GLU A 565 12.71 0.23 10.32
N SER A 566 13.46 0.43 9.23
CA SER A 566 14.14 1.70 8.96
C SER A 566 13.19 2.65 8.23
N PHE A 567 12.09 3.02 8.90
CA PHE A 567 11.17 4.07 8.45
C PHE A 567 10.81 4.97 9.63
N GLU A 568 10.32 6.18 9.35
CA GLU A 568 9.86 7.09 10.39
C GLU A 568 8.49 7.66 10.01
N PHE A 569 7.60 7.75 10.99
CA PHE A 569 6.34 8.48 10.83
C PHE A 569 6.50 9.91 11.33
N ASN A 570 5.79 10.84 10.70
CA ASN A 570 5.50 12.11 11.34
C ASN A 570 4.86 11.88 12.72
N ASN A 571 5.35 12.59 13.73
CA ASN A 571 4.87 12.41 15.10
C ASN A 571 3.40 12.79 15.22
N ASN A 572 3.02 13.86 14.54
CA ASN A 572 1.65 14.37 14.52
C ASN A 572 0.76 13.55 13.58
N HIS A 573 -0.44 13.24 14.06
CA HIS A 573 -1.56 12.79 13.23
C HIS A 573 -2.05 13.92 12.31
N ALA A 574 -2.93 13.60 11.38
CA ALA A 574 -3.57 14.61 10.54
C ALA A 574 -4.22 15.71 11.39
N ALA A 575 -4.26 16.91 10.84
CA ALA A 575 -4.84 18.11 11.41
C ALA A 575 -6.08 18.54 10.63
N SER A 576 -7.04 19.15 11.31
CA SER A 576 -8.06 19.97 10.64
C SER A 576 -7.48 21.35 10.41
N ILE A 577 -7.55 21.86 9.18
CA ILE A 577 -6.93 23.11 8.78
C ILE A 577 -7.95 24.07 8.19
N GLY A 578 -7.87 25.35 8.54
CA GLY A 578 -8.81 26.35 8.02
C GLY A 578 -8.96 27.57 8.92
N LEU A 579 -10.19 28.08 8.96
CA LEU A 579 -10.62 29.13 9.87
C LEU A 579 -11.22 28.50 11.13
N VAL A 580 -11.01 29.13 12.28
CA VAL A 580 -11.68 28.74 13.52
C VAL A 580 -13.18 29.01 13.38
N THR A 581 -14.02 28.04 13.78
CA THR A 581 -15.48 28.21 13.80
C THR A 581 -15.82 29.42 14.70
N PRO A 582 -16.53 30.45 14.18
CA PRO A 582 -16.82 31.65 14.95
C PRO A 582 -17.66 31.39 16.20
N HIS A 583 -17.15 31.85 17.35
CA HIS A 583 -17.89 31.89 18.61
C HIS A 583 -18.39 33.32 18.88
N PRO A 584 -19.63 33.51 19.39
CA PRO A 584 -20.67 32.50 19.69
C PRO A 584 -21.62 32.20 18.50
N GLU A 585 -21.41 32.86 17.35
CA GLU A 585 -22.35 32.89 16.23
C GLU A 585 -22.64 31.51 15.64
N GLU A 586 -21.63 30.65 15.51
CA GLU A 586 -21.77 29.32 14.91
C GLU A 586 -21.69 28.21 15.95
N ARG A 587 -20.86 28.37 16.98
CA ARG A 587 -20.69 27.39 18.06
C ARG A 587 -20.92 28.01 19.42
N HIS A 588 -21.81 27.43 20.22
CA HIS A 588 -22.07 27.84 21.61
C HIS A 588 -22.70 26.68 22.36
N ARG A 589 -22.48 26.62 23.67
CA ARG A 589 -23.15 25.66 24.55
C ARG A 589 -24.63 26.00 24.68
N PRO A 590 -25.48 25.02 25.07
CA PRO A 590 -26.90 25.27 25.34
C PRO A 590 -27.17 26.39 26.36
N ASP A 591 -26.23 26.63 27.28
CA ASP A 591 -26.32 27.69 28.29
C ASP A 591 -25.79 29.06 27.81
N GLY A 592 -25.33 29.15 26.55
CA GLY A 592 -24.77 30.36 25.93
C GLY A 592 -23.29 30.62 26.25
N SER A 593 -22.63 29.77 27.04
CA SER A 593 -21.19 29.87 27.28
C SER A 593 -20.35 29.29 26.13
N SER A 594 -19.09 29.70 26.05
CA SER A 594 -18.15 29.19 25.05
C SER A 594 -17.57 27.85 25.48
N HIS A 595 -17.38 26.95 24.51
CA HIS A 595 -16.53 25.78 24.67
C HIS A 595 -15.08 26.19 24.93
N ARG A 596 -14.36 25.37 25.70
CA ARG A 596 -12.90 25.48 25.86
C ARG A 596 -12.20 25.03 24.58
N SER A 597 -12.66 23.93 24.00
CA SER A 597 -12.13 23.41 22.75
C SER A 597 -12.31 24.43 21.63
N VAL A 598 -11.30 24.56 20.77
CA VAL A 598 -11.37 25.30 19.51
C VAL A 598 -11.73 24.31 18.41
N GLU A 599 -12.70 24.66 17.57
CA GLU A 599 -13.17 23.84 16.46
C GLU A 599 -12.70 24.43 15.12
N ILE A 600 -12.23 23.55 14.24
CA ILE A 600 -12.00 23.84 12.82
C ILE A 600 -12.69 22.74 12.00
N CYS A 601 -13.60 23.13 11.12
CA CYS A 601 -14.25 22.22 10.17
C CYS A 601 -13.69 22.41 8.77
N SER A 602 -13.22 21.33 8.16
CA SER A 602 -12.58 21.32 6.84
C SER A 602 -12.67 19.94 6.19
N PRO A 603 -12.89 19.85 4.87
CA PRO A 603 -12.76 18.59 4.15
C PRO A 603 -11.30 18.22 3.85
N HIS A 604 -10.32 19.05 4.24
CA HIS A 604 -8.91 18.84 3.92
C HIS A 604 -8.13 18.39 5.16
N PRO A 605 -7.63 17.14 5.20
CA PRO A 605 -6.65 16.77 6.21
C PRO A 605 -5.34 17.49 5.90
N GLY A 606 -4.74 18.14 6.90
CA GLY A 606 -3.42 18.76 6.82
C GLY A 606 -2.38 18.02 7.65
N HIS A 607 -1.11 18.16 7.31
CA HIS A 607 -0.02 17.52 8.04
C HIS A 607 0.96 18.56 8.59
N ILE A 608 0.92 18.76 9.91
CA ILE A 608 1.86 19.58 10.66
C ILE A 608 3.11 18.75 10.95
N ASP A 609 4.29 19.27 10.61
CA ASP A 609 5.55 18.57 10.81
C ASP A 609 5.94 18.48 12.30
N ASN A 610 7.03 17.77 12.58
CA ASN A 610 7.54 17.48 13.92
C ASN A 610 7.99 18.71 14.73
N ASP A 611 8.10 19.88 14.10
CA ASP A 611 8.34 21.16 14.78
C ASP A 611 7.07 21.72 15.45
N ASN A 612 5.92 21.04 15.27
CA ASN A 612 4.61 21.41 15.77
C ASN A 612 4.10 22.77 15.27
N HIS A 613 4.59 23.24 14.12
CA HIS A 613 4.18 24.51 13.53
C HIS A 613 4.04 24.42 12.01
N THR A 614 5.03 23.89 11.32
CA THR A 614 5.10 23.92 9.85
C THR A 614 4.02 23.04 9.21
N LEU A 615 3.13 23.63 8.42
CA LEU A 615 2.21 22.88 7.57
C LEU A 615 2.96 22.39 6.33
N ALA A 616 3.15 21.08 6.24
CA ALA A 616 3.92 20.46 5.17
C ALA A 616 3.08 20.30 3.89
N TRP A 617 1.88 19.76 4.03
CA TRP A 617 0.97 19.48 2.91
C TRP A 617 -0.47 19.23 3.40
N ILE A 618 -1.42 19.27 2.46
CA ILE A 618 -2.84 18.97 2.67
C ILE A 618 -3.35 18.04 1.56
N ASN A 619 -4.39 17.26 1.84
CA ASN A 619 -5.04 16.41 0.84
C ASN A 619 -6.38 17.02 0.35
N SER A 620 -6.94 16.46 -0.74
CA SER A 620 -8.22 16.84 -1.35
C SER A 620 -8.21 18.22 -2.05
N GLY A 621 -7.06 18.66 -2.54
CA GLY A 621 -6.90 19.92 -3.28
C GLY A 621 -7.00 21.16 -2.38
N PHE A 622 -7.17 22.34 -3.02
CA PHE A 622 -7.26 23.63 -2.31
C PHE A 622 -8.64 24.30 -2.40
N ARG A 623 -9.60 23.77 -3.17
CA ARG A 623 -10.96 24.32 -3.17
C ARG A 623 -11.63 23.96 -1.86
N PHE A 624 -12.36 24.88 -1.24
CA PHE A 624 -13.03 24.66 0.04
C PHE A 624 -13.86 23.37 0.05
N CYS A 625 -14.54 23.04 -1.04
CA CYS A 625 -15.07 21.70 -1.25
C CYS A 625 -14.52 21.10 -2.55
N HIS A 626 -13.78 20.01 -2.44
CA HIS A 626 -13.21 19.31 -3.60
C HIS A 626 -14.28 18.79 -4.58
N SER A 627 -15.48 18.47 -4.06
CA SER A 627 -16.62 17.96 -4.82
C SER A 627 -17.68 19.01 -5.15
N ALA A 628 -17.34 20.31 -5.14
CA ALA A 628 -18.30 21.41 -5.33
C ALA A 628 -19.28 21.20 -6.52
N HIS A 629 -18.79 20.69 -7.64
CA HIS A 629 -19.57 20.44 -8.85
C HIS A 629 -20.68 19.36 -8.73
N GLU A 630 -20.71 18.60 -7.64
CA GLU A 630 -21.68 17.52 -7.40
C GLU A 630 -22.68 17.83 -6.27
N ILE A 631 -22.63 19.04 -5.71
CA ILE A 631 -23.40 19.40 -4.51
C ILE A 631 -24.82 19.85 -4.87
N ASP A 632 -25.80 19.35 -4.10
CA ASP A 632 -27.13 19.94 -4.03
C ASP A 632 -27.12 21.07 -2.98
N TYR A 633 -26.81 22.27 -3.44
CA TYR A 633 -26.63 23.44 -2.56
C TYR A 633 -27.92 23.85 -1.84
N GLU A 634 -29.09 23.63 -2.45
CA GLU A 634 -30.37 23.94 -1.81
C GLU A 634 -30.63 22.99 -0.64
N HIS A 635 -30.26 21.72 -0.80
CA HIS A 635 -30.36 20.75 0.28
C HIS A 635 -29.35 21.04 1.40
N GLU A 636 -28.07 21.24 1.10
CA GLU A 636 -27.03 21.43 2.13
C GLU A 636 -27.26 22.68 2.99
N VAL A 637 -27.71 23.80 2.39
CA VAL A 637 -28.03 25.03 3.15
C VAL A 637 -29.17 24.79 4.14
N GLN A 638 -30.14 23.94 3.82
CA GLN A 638 -31.28 23.63 4.70
C GLN A 638 -30.88 22.80 5.94
N ILE A 639 -29.70 22.15 5.93
CA ILE A 639 -29.22 21.33 7.06
C ILE A 639 -28.95 22.20 8.29
N GLY A 640 -28.34 23.38 8.10
CA GLY A 640 -28.15 24.40 9.13
C GLY A 640 -27.36 23.98 10.39
N ARG A 641 -26.55 22.91 10.32
CA ARG A 641 -25.69 22.46 11.44
C ARG A 641 -24.34 23.17 11.48
N LEU A 642 -23.71 23.34 10.32
CA LEU A 642 -22.46 24.07 10.09
C LEU A 642 -22.71 25.26 9.16
N LEU A 643 -21.77 26.21 9.12
CA LEU A 643 -21.81 27.39 8.23
C LEU A 643 -23.12 28.18 8.38
N LYS A 644 -23.60 28.36 9.62
CA LYS A 644 -24.94 28.88 9.94
C LYS A 644 -25.18 30.31 9.43
N SER A 645 -24.11 31.05 9.16
CA SER A 645 -24.14 32.38 8.57
C SER A 645 -24.59 32.37 7.10
N ILE A 646 -24.43 31.24 6.40
CA ILE A 646 -24.79 31.07 4.99
C ILE A 646 -26.24 30.57 4.90
N THR A 647 -27.11 31.40 4.34
CA THR A 647 -28.57 31.11 4.28
C THR A 647 -29.09 30.92 2.86
N GLN A 648 -28.23 31.10 1.85
CA GLN A 648 -28.60 31.02 0.44
C GLN A 648 -27.67 30.05 -0.29
N ALA A 649 -28.25 29.22 -1.18
CA ALA A 649 -27.51 28.24 -1.97
C ALA A 649 -26.35 28.86 -2.77
N PHE A 650 -26.57 30.03 -3.37
CA PHE A 650 -25.53 30.75 -4.14
C PHE A 650 -24.33 31.20 -3.27
N GLU A 651 -24.56 31.56 -2.01
CA GLU A 651 -23.47 31.92 -1.09
C GLU A 651 -22.63 30.70 -0.72
N LEU A 652 -23.27 29.54 -0.53
CA LEU A 652 -22.59 28.27 -0.29
C LEU A 652 -21.79 27.80 -1.50
N GLU A 653 -22.38 27.87 -2.70
CA GLU A 653 -21.70 27.58 -3.97
C GLU A 653 -20.43 28.40 -4.12
N LYS A 654 -20.53 29.71 -3.91
CA LYS A 654 -19.37 30.61 -3.96
C LYS A 654 -18.30 30.25 -2.94
N LEU A 655 -18.66 29.87 -1.71
CA LEU A 655 -17.69 29.42 -0.71
C LEU A 655 -17.01 28.13 -1.17
N TYR A 656 -17.78 27.13 -1.59
CA TYR A 656 -17.28 25.81 -1.95
C TYR A 656 -16.34 25.84 -3.16
N GLU A 657 -16.61 26.70 -4.14
CA GLU A 657 -15.73 26.91 -5.30
C GLU A 657 -14.49 27.76 -4.99
N SER A 658 -14.52 28.54 -3.90
CA SER A 658 -13.39 29.38 -3.50
C SER A 658 -12.24 28.57 -2.92
N PRO A 659 -10.99 29.08 -2.97
CA PRO A 659 -9.87 28.46 -2.27
C PRO A 659 -10.09 28.48 -0.75
N LEU A 660 -9.75 27.37 -0.10
CA LEU A 660 -9.69 27.25 1.35
C LEU A 660 -8.78 28.35 1.93
N ARG A 661 -9.20 29.01 3.01
CA ARG A 661 -8.38 29.96 3.75
C ARG A 661 -7.88 29.31 5.03
N ILE A 662 -6.57 29.34 5.22
CA ILE A 662 -5.88 28.61 6.28
C ILE A 662 -5.25 29.63 7.22
N ASN A 663 -5.80 29.73 8.44
CA ASN A 663 -5.26 30.58 9.49
C ASN A 663 -4.78 29.78 10.69
N HIS A 664 -5.37 28.61 10.90
CA HIS A 664 -5.09 27.73 12.02
C HIS A 664 -5.05 26.28 11.58
N ALA A 665 -4.42 25.45 12.40
CA ALA A 665 -4.49 24.01 12.35
C ALA A 665 -4.78 23.44 13.74
N VAL A 666 -5.55 22.37 13.80
CA VAL A 666 -5.80 21.60 15.01
C VAL A 666 -5.40 20.16 14.73
N VAL A 667 -4.37 19.64 15.41
CA VAL A 667 -4.11 18.20 15.52
C VAL A 667 -4.86 17.73 16.76
N PRO A 668 -5.98 16.99 16.61
CA PRO A 668 -6.77 16.60 17.77
C PRO A 668 -6.03 15.65 18.69
N ALA A 669 -6.40 15.69 19.96
CA ALA A 669 -5.86 14.77 20.95
C ALA A 669 -6.40 13.35 20.75
N PHE A 670 -5.56 12.34 21.01
CA PHE A 670 -5.96 10.93 20.93
C PHE A 670 -5.13 10.06 21.87
N ASP A 671 -5.79 9.32 22.75
CA ASP A 671 -5.16 8.30 23.59
C ASP A 671 -5.77 6.88 23.37
N GLY A 672 -6.67 6.74 22.39
CA GLY A 672 -7.38 5.50 22.10
C GLY A 672 -8.68 5.30 22.89
N ARG A 673 -9.17 6.31 23.61
CA ARG A 673 -10.41 6.23 24.40
C ARG A 673 -11.31 7.44 24.17
N ASP A 674 -12.55 7.27 24.59
CA ASP A 674 -13.56 8.34 24.59
C ASP A 674 -13.45 9.12 25.89
N HIS A 675 -13.71 10.42 25.82
CA HIS A 675 -13.64 11.32 26.97
C HIS A 675 -15.02 11.92 27.29
N PRO A 676 -16.02 11.10 27.70
CA PRO A 676 -17.36 11.58 28.02
C PRO A 676 -17.32 12.60 29.15
N ASN A 677 -18.11 13.65 29.03
CA ASN A 677 -18.13 14.75 29.99
C ASN A 677 -19.52 15.40 30.13
N ASN A 678 -19.72 16.13 31.22
CA ASN A 678 -20.98 16.82 31.56
C ASN A 678 -21.00 18.30 31.15
N GLN A 679 -19.99 18.75 30.39
CA GLN A 679 -19.77 20.16 30.08
C GLN A 679 -20.01 20.49 28.61
N ASP A 680 -20.58 19.55 27.85
CA ASP A 680 -20.81 19.69 26.41
C ASP A 680 -19.49 19.94 25.63
N GLU A 681 -18.35 19.52 26.18
CA GLU A 681 -17.09 19.45 25.43
C GLU A 681 -17.11 18.23 24.50
N PRO A 682 -16.35 18.24 23.40
CA PRO A 682 -16.28 17.09 22.50
C PRO A 682 -15.67 15.89 23.22
N ASP A 683 -16.31 14.74 23.09
CA ASP A 683 -15.81 13.46 23.64
C ASP A 683 -14.67 12.88 22.79
N TYR A 684 -14.57 13.33 21.54
CA TYR A 684 -13.70 12.79 20.49
C TYR A 684 -12.95 13.89 19.76
N GLY A 685 -11.75 13.59 19.27
CA GLY A 685 -10.90 14.57 18.58
C GLY A 685 -11.44 14.97 17.19
N TRP A 686 -12.18 14.07 16.55
CA TRP A 686 -12.71 14.23 15.20
C TRP A 686 -14.21 13.94 15.15
N LEU A 687 -14.95 14.76 14.40
CA LEU A 687 -16.35 14.54 14.08
C LEU A 687 -16.58 14.73 12.58
N MET A 688 -17.12 13.71 11.90
CA MET A 688 -17.54 13.85 10.50
C MET A 688 -18.98 14.34 10.43
N ASP A 689 -19.23 15.40 9.67
CA ASP A 689 -20.59 15.81 9.31
C ASP A 689 -20.90 15.33 7.88
N GLY A 690 -21.61 14.21 7.79
CA GLY A 690 -22.00 13.59 6.51
C GLY A 690 -22.96 14.43 5.65
N GLY A 691 -23.45 15.57 6.16
CA GLY A 691 -24.37 16.44 5.44
C GLY A 691 -23.70 17.47 4.52
N TYR A 692 -22.39 17.70 4.66
CA TYR A 692 -21.69 18.79 3.95
C TYR A 692 -20.60 18.27 3.03
N CYS A 693 -20.43 18.94 1.88
CA CYS A 693 -19.40 18.63 0.89
C CYS A 693 -19.41 17.15 0.50
N LYS A 694 -20.57 16.63 0.08
CA LYS A 694 -20.76 15.22 -0.32
C LYS A 694 -20.36 14.22 0.79
N GLY A 695 -20.53 14.64 2.05
CA GLY A 695 -20.23 13.85 3.23
C GLY A 695 -18.75 13.78 3.61
N TYR A 696 -17.93 14.71 3.12
CA TYR A 696 -16.48 14.75 3.41
C TYR A 696 -16.06 15.89 4.35
N MET A 697 -17.00 16.56 5.02
CA MET A 697 -16.67 17.60 6.01
C MET A 697 -16.27 16.99 7.36
N TRP A 698 -15.08 17.34 7.87
CA TRP A 698 -14.56 16.89 9.16
C TRP A 698 -14.26 18.06 10.08
N CYS A 699 -14.73 17.99 11.32
CA CYS A 699 -14.42 18.94 12.38
C CYS A 699 -13.38 18.34 13.34
N GLY A 700 -12.30 19.08 13.59
CA GLY A 700 -11.26 18.73 14.55
C GLY A 700 -11.29 19.66 15.76
N TYR A 701 -11.02 19.12 16.95
CA TYR A 701 -11.10 19.84 18.22
C TYR A 701 -9.75 19.93 18.94
N SER A 702 -9.41 21.14 19.41
CA SER A 702 -8.12 21.38 20.08
C SER A 702 -8.00 20.74 21.47
N SER A 703 -9.11 20.32 22.07
CA SER A 703 -9.16 19.58 23.32
C SER A 703 -10.42 18.73 23.34
N ILE A 704 -10.37 17.61 24.05
CA ILE A 704 -11.51 16.71 24.28
C ILE A 704 -11.72 16.51 25.78
N GLY A 705 -12.92 16.10 26.17
CA GLY A 705 -13.26 15.80 27.56
C GLY A 705 -13.36 17.01 28.49
N GLY A 706 -13.76 16.73 29.72
CA GLY A 706 -14.10 17.75 30.71
C GLY A 706 -14.39 17.16 32.07
N THR A 707 -15.27 17.82 32.81
CA THR A 707 -15.72 17.32 34.12
C THR A 707 -16.71 16.17 33.93
N THR A 708 -16.41 15.02 34.52
CA THR A 708 -17.20 13.78 34.50
C THR A 708 -18.29 13.75 35.57
N ASN A 709 -19.13 12.71 35.55
CA ASN A 709 -20.16 12.45 36.58
C ASN A 709 -19.62 12.28 38.00
N ASP A 710 -18.36 11.83 38.12
CA ASP A 710 -17.71 11.59 39.41
C ASP A 710 -16.90 12.82 39.88
N ASP A 711 -17.18 14.00 39.30
CA ASP A 711 -16.46 15.27 39.54
C ASP A 711 -14.94 15.21 39.24
N THR A 712 -14.49 14.18 38.53
CA THR A 712 -13.11 14.09 38.00
C THR A 712 -12.98 14.81 36.66
N ASN A 713 -11.77 15.26 36.31
CA ASN A 713 -11.49 15.90 35.02
C ASN A 713 -10.73 14.92 34.13
N ASN A 714 -11.30 14.57 32.97
CA ASN A 714 -10.68 13.72 31.97
C ASN A 714 -10.20 14.49 30.73
N SER A 715 -10.11 15.82 30.76
CA SER A 715 -9.71 16.59 29.58
C SER A 715 -8.33 16.18 29.03
N LEU A 716 -8.21 16.19 27.71
CA LEU A 716 -6.97 15.97 26.98
C LEU A 716 -6.80 17.05 25.92
N ASP A 717 -5.62 17.68 25.87
CA ASP A 717 -5.30 18.74 24.93
C ASP A 717 -4.59 18.18 23.69
N GLY A 718 -4.98 18.68 22.52
CA GLY A 718 -4.28 18.48 21.25
C GLY A 718 -3.31 19.61 20.97
N LEU A 719 -2.90 19.73 19.71
CA LEU A 719 -2.07 20.84 19.24
C LEU A 719 -2.95 21.83 18.48
N LEU A 720 -2.97 23.09 18.92
CA LEU A 720 -3.52 24.22 18.18
C LEU A 720 -2.36 25.06 17.65
N VAL A 721 -2.33 25.24 16.33
CA VAL A 721 -1.35 26.09 15.64
C VAL A 721 -2.09 27.32 15.11
N GLU A 722 -1.60 28.51 15.46
CA GLU A 722 -1.94 29.75 14.77
C GLU A 722 -0.76 30.14 13.88
N PHE A 723 -1.02 30.28 12.58
CA PHE A 723 0.02 30.65 11.63
C PHE A 723 0.32 32.15 11.66
N GLU A 724 1.55 32.52 11.38
CA GLU A 724 1.96 33.92 11.25
C GLU A 724 1.32 34.58 10.02
N ASP A 725 1.17 35.91 10.03
CA ASP A 725 0.50 36.64 8.93
C ASP A 725 1.13 36.40 7.56
N TRP A 726 2.45 36.22 7.50
CA TRP A 726 3.14 35.92 6.25
C TRP A 726 2.88 34.50 5.75
N GLU A 727 2.69 33.53 6.65
CA GLU A 727 2.31 32.15 6.31
C GLU A 727 0.88 32.12 5.79
N LYS A 728 -0.05 32.82 6.47
CA LYS A 728 -1.44 33.01 6.03
C LYS A 728 -1.51 33.61 4.62
N ASP A 729 -0.71 34.64 4.36
CA ASP A 729 -0.61 35.26 3.03
C ASP A 729 0.02 34.31 1.99
N LEU A 730 0.95 33.45 2.39
CA LEU A 730 1.57 32.43 1.54
C LEU A 730 0.60 31.32 1.15
N PHE A 731 -0.16 30.78 2.11
CA PHE A 731 -1.21 29.81 1.84
C PHE A 731 -2.30 30.38 0.94
N THR A 732 -2.66 31.66 1.14
CA THR A 732 -3.57 32.39 0.24
C THR A 732 -3.04 32.42 -1.19
N TYR A 733 -1.75 32.76 -1.37
CA TYR A 733 -1.10 32.75 -2.69
C TYR A 733 -1.13 31.36 -3.35
N TYR A 734 -0.79 30.31 -2.62
CA TYR A 734 -0.83 28.94 -3.13
C TYR A 734 -2.24 28.47 -3.48
N GLY A 735 -3.24 28.80 -2.66
CA GLY A 735 -4.64 28.49 -2.96
C GLY A 735 -5.15 29.21 -4.20
N ASP A 736 -4.80 30.48 -4.39
CA ASP A 736 -5.18 31.24 -5.58
C ASP A 736 -4.52 30.68 -6.85
N ILE A 737 -3.26 30.24 -6.77
CA ILE A 737 -2.57 29.52 -7.87
C ILE A 737 -3.29 28.21 -8.22
N TRP A 738 -3.65 27.42 -7.21
CA TRP A 738 -4.33 26.13 -7.42
C TRP A 738 -5.71 26.28 -8.07
N VAL A 739 -6.51 27.23 -7.61
CA VAL A 739 -7.87 27.46 -8.14
C VAL A 739 -7.82 28.16 -9.50
N GLY A 740 -6.75 28.90 -9.80
CA GLY A 740 -6.57 29.65 -11.05
C GLY A 740 -7.24 31.02 -11.02
N LEU A 741 -7.23 31.69 -9.86
CA LEU A 741 -7.73 33.06 -9.73
C LEU A 741 -6.67 34.03 -10.27
N GLU A 742 -7.02 34.87 -11.26
CA GLU A 742 -6.15 35.94 -11.79
C GLU A 742 -6.24 37.24 -10.98
#